data_AF-A0AB36THT9-F1
#
_entry.id   AF-A0AB36THT9-F1
#
_cell.length_a   1.000
_cell.length_b   1.000
_cell.length_c   1.000
_cell.angle_alpha   90.00
_cell.angle_beta   90.00
_cell.angle_gamma   90.00
#
_symmetry.space_group_name_H-M   'P 1'
#
loop_
_entity.id
_entity.type
_entity.pdbx_description
1 polymer ?
#
loop_
_entity_poly.entity_id
_entity_poly.type
_entity_poly.pdbx_seq_one_letter_code
_entity_poly.pdbx_strand_id
1 'polypeptide(L)'
;MRLVNSLGRRKILLILAVIVAFSTVLLFAKLWGRKTSSTLDEVGSKTHGDLTAENKNGGYLPEEEIPDQPPATGAFNYGEALQKAIFFYECQRSGKLDSSTLRLNWRGDSGLDDGKDAGIDLTGGWYDAGDHVKFNLPMSYSAAMLGWAVYEYEDAFKQSGQYNHILNNIKWACDYFIKCHPEKDVYYYQVGDGHADHAWWGPAEVMPMERPSYKVDRSSPGSTVVAETSAALAIASIIFKKVDGEYSKECLKHAKELFEFADTTKSDDGYTAANGFYNSWSGFYDELSWAAVWLYLATNDSSYLDKAESYSDKWGYEPQTNIPKYKWAQCWDDVTYGTYLLLARIKNDNGKYKEAIERHLDWWTTGYNGERITYTPKGLAWLDQWGSLRYATTTAFLACVYSDWENGDKEKAKTYLEFARSQADYALGSTGRSFVVGFGENPPKRPHHRTAHGSWADSQMEPPEHRHVLYGALVGGPDSTDNYTDDISNYTCNEVACDYNAGFVGLLAKMYKLYGGSPDPKFNGIEEVPEDEIFVEAGVNASGNNFIEIKAIINNKSGWPARVCENLSFRYFINIEEIVNAGKSASDLQVSSSYNQGAKLSDVKHYKDNIYYVEVDLSGTKIYPGGQSAYKKEVQFRISAPEGTVFNPENDYSYQGLSAGTVVKSEYIPVYDAGVLVFGREPGSASKSTSKDNGLSKATPTVKTESQPTAKHTQNPASDFKTPANQNSVKKDQGIKGEVVLQYANGNAGATSNSINPRFKIINNGTKAINLSDVKIRYYYTKEGGASQNFWCDWSSAGNSNVTGNFFNLSSPKEGADTCLEVGFGSGAGTLDPGGSVEVQIRFSKEDWSNYNQSNDYSFNPSASDYTDWNRVTLYISNKLVYGKEP
;
A
#
# COMPACT_ATOMS: atom_id res chain seq x y z
N MET A 1 14.44 38.25 76.02
CA MET A 1 14.78 38.16 74.58
C MET A 1 14.38 36.83 73.92
N ARG A 2 13.41 36.11 74.48
CA ARG A 2 12.44 35.32 73.71
C ARG A 2 11.29 36.26 73.35
N LEU A 3 11.25 36.83 72.14
CA LEU A 3 10.03 37.33 71.47
C LEU A 3 10.25 37.90 70.05
N VAL A 4 11.48 38.02 69.53
CA VAL A 4 11.70 38.77 68.27
C VAL A 4 11.98 37.88 67.04
N ASN A 5 12.19 36.57 67.19
CA ASN A 5 12.46 35.66 66.04
C ASN A 5 11.31 34.73 65.62
N SER A 6 10.11 34.83 66.21
CA SER A 6 8.96 33.97 65.83
C SER A 6 7.91 34.64 64.91
N LEU A 7 8.06 35.94 64.59
CA LEU A 7 7.12 36.67 63.72
C LEU A 7 7.54 36.71 62.23
N GLY A 8 8.80 36.41 61.90
CA GLY A 8 9.27 36.32 60.50
C GLY A 8 8.97 34.99 59.80
N ARG A 9 8.92 33.88 60.55
CA ARG A 9 8.75 32.53 59.96
C ARG A 9 7.30 32.09 59.77
N ARG A 10 6.31 32.76 60.40
CA ARG A 10 4.88 32.44 60.20
C ARG A 10 4.25 33.12 58.97
N LYS A 11 4.84 34.18 58.42
CA LYS A 11 4.35 34.81 57.17
C LYS A 11 4.82 34.11 55.90
N ILE A 12 5.99 33.45 55.92
CA ILE A 12 6.53 32.76 54.74
C ILE A 12 5.88 31.37 54.56
N LEU A 13 5.55 30.67 55.64
CA LEU A 13 4.83 29.39 55.56
C LEU A 13 3.34 29.52 55.19
N LEU A 14 2.69 30.66 55.46
CA LEU A 14 1.31 30.90 55.01
C LEU A 14 1.23 31.23 53.51
N ILE A 15 2.26 31.86 52.94
CA ILE A 15 2.29 32.21 51.51
C ILE A 15 2.61 30.96 50.65
N LEU A 16 3.45 30.06 51.14
CA LEU A 16 3.73 28.78 50.46
C LEU A 16 2.55 27.79 50.52
N ALA A 17 1.73 27.81 51.58
CA ALA A 17 0.54 26.95 51.67
C ALA A 17 -0.63 27.41 50.77
N VAL A 18 -0.75 28.71 50.48
CA VAL A 18 -1.80 29.25 49.58
C VAL A 18 -1.45 29.02 48.10
N ILE A 19 -0.17 28.98 47.74
CA ILE A 19 0.27 28.74 46.35
C ILE A 19 0.15 27.25 45.97
N VAL A 20 0.36 26.33 46.90
CA VAL A 20 0.20 24.88 46.66
C VAL A 20 -1.28 24.47 46.60
N ALA A 21 -2.19 25.18 47.30
CA ALA A 21 -3.63 24.93 47.26
C ALA A 21 -4.35 25.48 46.02
N PHE A 22 -3.83 26.54 45.37
CA PHE A 22 -4.40 27.06 44.11
C PHE A 22 -3.94 26.30 42.86
N SER A 23 -2.82 25.56 42.94
CA SER A 23 -2.26 24.81 41.82
C SER A 23 -2.92 23.44 41.61
N THR A 24 -3.72 22.95 42.58
CA THR A 24 -4.39 21.64 42.53
C THR A 24 -5.90 21.72 42.22
N VAL A 25 -6.49 22.92 42.14
CA VAL A 25 -7.93 23.11 41.80
C VAL A 25 -8.15 23.49 40.33
N LEU A 26 -7.10 23.91 39.60
CA LEU A 26 -7.19 24.25 38.18
C LEU A 26 -6.92 23.08 37.21
N LEU A 27 -6.59 21.88 37.72
CA LEU A 27 -6.33 20.69 36.89
C LEU A 27 -7.51 19.70 36.77
N PHE A 28 -8.68 19.97 37.36
CA PHE A 28 -9.80 19.00 37.36
C PHE A 28 -11.16 19.53 36.83
N ALA A 29 -11.23 20.72 36.25
CA ALA A 29 -12.50 21.34 35.81
C ALA A 29 -12.60 21.60 34.29
N LYS A 30 -11.84 20.87 33.46
CA LYS A 30 -11.96 20.93 31.99
C LYS A 30 -12.24 19.56 31.37
N LEU A 31 -13.17 18.83 31.97
CA LEU A 31 -13.83 17.68 31.39
C LEU A 31 -15.33 17.83 31.65
N TRP A 32 -16.10 17.84 30.55
CA TRP A 32 -17.56 17.79 30.42
C TRP A 32 -18.33 19.12 30.39
N GLY A 33 -19.04 19.34 29.27
CA GLY A 33 -20.10 20.35 29.17
C GLY A 33 -20.48 20.79 27.75
N ARG A 34 -21.04 19.90 26.92
CA ARG A 34 -21.83 20.27 25.74
C ARG A 34 -23.17 20.88 26.21
N LYS A 35 -23.60 22.02 25.65
CA LYS A 35 -24.97 22.27 25.12
C LYS A 35 -25.20 23.70 24.59
N THR A 36 -25.43 23.77 23.27
CA THR A 36 -26.57 24.38 22.53
C THR A 36 -27.14 25.78 22.85
N SER A 37 -27.23 26.57 21.75
CA SER A 37 -28.39 27.29 21.20
C SER A 37 -28.46 28.84 21.21
N SER A 38 -28.38 29.39 19.99
CA SER A 38 -29.40 30.21 19.28
C SER A 38 -29.60 31.71 19.54
N THR A 39 -29.85 32.40 18.41
CA THR A 39 -30.50 33.72 18.11
C THR A 39 -29.60 34.97 18.12
N LEU A 40 -29.32 35.59 16.95
CA LEU A 40 -30.09 36.62 16.16
C LEU A 40 -30.19 37.95 16.96
N ASP A 41 -29.93 39.18 16.49
CA ASP A 41 -29.78 39.80 15.17
C ASP A 41 -29.15 41.23 15.34
N GLU A 42 -28.85 41.87 14.19
CA GLU A 42 -28.82 43.33 13.88
C GLU A 42 -27.50 44.09 13.60
N VAL A 43 -27.24 44.20 12.28
CA VAL A 43 -26.98 45.40 11.42
C VAL A 43 -25.97 46.49 11.86
N GLY A 44 -24.93 46.69 11.02
CA GLY A 44 -24.08 47.89 11.06
C GLY A 44 -22.97 48.00 9.99
N SER A 45 -23.35 48.33 8.75
CA SER A 45 -22.59 48.95 7.64
C SER A 45 -21.11 49.43 7.83
N LYS A 46 -20.27 48.98 6.89
CA LYS A 46 -19.17 49.67 6.12
C LYS A 46 -17.68 49.56 6.55
N THR A 47 -16.91 49.09 5.56
CA THR A 47 -15.57 49.51 5.10
C THR A 47 -14.33 49.18 5.96
N HIS A 48 -13.71 48.03 5.70
CA HIS A 48 -12.36 47.87 5.12
C HIS A 48 -12.02 46.37 5.15
N GLY A 49 -11.64 45.78 4.02
CA GLY A 49 -11.32 44.35 3.92
C GLY A 49 -10.03 44.04 4.67
N ASP A 50 -10.18 43.58 5.90
CA ASP A 50 -9.11 43.10 6.78
C ASP A 50 -8.87 41.61 6.49
N LEU A 51 -7.68 41.29 5.99
CA LEU A 51 -7.21 39.93 5.70
C LEU A 51 -6.68 39.24 6.96
N THR A 52 -7.49 39.20 8.02
CA THR A 52 -7.13 38.55 9.29
C THR A 52 -8.30 37.76 9.87
N ALA A 53 -8.80 36.78 9.11
CA ALA A 53 -9.62 35.72 9.70
C ALA A 53 -8.70 34.65 10.30
N GLU A 54 -8.68 34.58 11.63
CA GLU A 54 -7.97 33.57 12.42
C GLU A 54 -8.32 32.15 11.93
N ASN A 55 -7.39 31.48 11.27
CA ASN A 55 -7.50 30.05 11.02
C ASN A 55 -6.99 29.28 12.25
N LYS A 56 -7.80 29.26 13.32
CA LYS A 56 -7.52 28.51 14.57
C LYS A 56 -8.16 27.12 14.61
N ASN A 57 -8.63 26.61 13.48
CA ASN A 57 -9.00 25.21 13.31
C ASN A 57 -8.33 24.76 12.00
N GLY A 58 -7.68 23.59 11.99
CA GLY A 58 -6.95 23.03 10.84
C GLY A 58 -7.83 22.68 9.64
N GLY A 59 -8.54 23.68 9.10
CA GLY A 59 -9.36 23.60 7.89
C GLY A 59 -8.54 23.97 6.65
N TYR A 60 -8.82 23.23 5.58
CA TYR A 60 -8.23 23.35 4.25
C TYR A 60 -8.22 24.79 3.71
N LEU A 61 -7.30 25.05 2.77
CA LEU A 61 -7.19 26.33 2.06
C LEU A 61 -8.54 26.76 1.43
N PRO A 62 -8.84 28.07 1.40
CA PRO A 62 -10.09 28.58 0.83
C PRO A 62 -10.25 28.19 -0.64
N GLU A 63 -11.51 28.07 -1.10
CA GLU A 63 -11.87 27.69 -2.48
C GLU A 63 -11.25 28.68 -3.49
N GLU A 64 -10.59 28.15 -4.53
CA GLU A 64 -9.82 28.93 -5.51
C GLU A 64 -10.68 29.28 -6.73
N GLU A 65 -10.57 30.52 -7.23
CA GLU A 65 -11.14 30.90 -8.53
C GLU A 65 -10.28 30.25 -9.64
N ILE A 66 -10.81 29.24 -10.32
CA ILE A 66 -10.10 28.49 -11.36
C ILE A 66 -10.18 29.28 -12.68
N PRO A 67 -9.05 29.72 -13.26
CA PRO A 67 -9.04 30.38 -14.57
C PRO A 67 -9.49 29.45 -15.71
N ASP A 68 -9.84 30.03 -16.87
CA ASP A 68 -10.11 29.25 -18.07
C ASP A 68 -8.92 28.35 -18.44
N GLN A 69 -9.20 27.05 -18.57
CA GLN A 69 -8.18 26.03 -18.80
C GLN A 69 -7.93 25.82 -20.29
N PRO A 70 -6.68 25.88 -20.78
CA PRO A 70 -6.38 25.72 -22.19
C PRO A 70 -6.67 24.27 -22.66
N PRO A 71 -7.18 24.10 -23.90
CA PRO A 71 -7.30 22.77 -24.49
C PRO A 71 -5.91 22.15 -24.69
N ALA A 72 -5.85 20.82 -24.80
CA ALA A 72 -4.60 20.12 -25.10
C ALA A 72 -4.13 20.46 -26.52
N THR A 73 -2.90 20.96 -26.63
CA THR A 73 -2.18 21.12 -27.91
C THR A 73 -1.06 20.09 -28.09
N GLY A 74 -0.78 19.29 -27.04
CA GLY A 74 0.13 18.14 -27.08
C GLY A 74 -0.57 16.83 -27.44
N ALA A 75 0.17 15.72 -27.37
CA ALA A 75 -0.35 14.39 -27.70
C ALA A 75 -1.25 13.80 -26.59
N PHE A 76 -1.12 14.29 -25.36
CA PHE A 76 -1.83 13.81 -24.19
C PHE A 76 -2.46 14.97 -23.40
N ASN A 77 -3.48 14.67 -22.60
CA ASN A 77 -4.05 15.63 -21.67
C ASN A 77 -3.18 15.74 -20.41
N TYR A 78 -2.18 16.64 -20.44
CA TYR A 78 -1.26 16.80 -19.31
C TYR A 78 -1.94 17.33 -18.04
N GLY A 79 -3.01 18.13 -18.16
CA GLY A 79 -3.72 18.63 -16.97
C GLY A 79 -4.53 17.55 -16.26
N GLU A 80 -5.17 16.63 -17.00
CA GLU A 80 -5.81 15.45 -16.39
C GLU A 80 -4.76 14.53 -15.73
N ALA A 81 -3.63 14.28 -16.40
CA ALA A 81 -2.52 13.52 -15.81
C ALA A 81 -2.02 14.18 -14.52
N LEU A 82 -1.83 15.50 -14.52
CA LEU A 82 -1.40 16.28 -13.36
C LEU A 82 -2.40 16.18 -12.20
N GLN A 83 -3.69 16.37 -12.48
CA GLN A 83 -4.78 16.25 -11.51
C GLN A 83 -4.77 14.88 -10.82
N LYS A 84 -4.64 13.80 -11.60
CA LYS A 84 -4.60 12.43 -11.08
C LYS A 84 -3.30 12.18 -10.30
N ALA A 85 -2.14 12.58 -10.82
CA ALA A 85 -0.85 12.40 -10.15
C ALA A 85 -0.77 13.10 -8.79
N ILE A 86 -1.47 14.24 -8.62
CA ILE A 86 -1.61 14.90 -7.31
C ILE A 86 -2.61 14.15 -6.42
N PHE A 87 -3.72 13.66 -6.98
CA PHE A 87 -4.71 12.87 -6.24
C PHE A 87 -4.14 11.59 -5.64
N PHE A 88 -3.15 10.95 -6.29
CA PHE A 88 -2.44 9.79 -5.75
C PHE A 88 -1.94 10.00 -4.30
N TYR A 89 -1.42 11.17 -3.96
CA TYR A 89 -0.96 11.45 -2.59
C TYR A 89 -2.10 11.52 -1.56
N GLU A 90 -3.35 11.78 -1.98
CA GLU A 90 -4.52 11.63 -1.10
C GLU A 90 -4.79 10.17 -0.78
N CYS A 91 -4.55 9.28 -1.75
CA CYS A 91 -4.66 7.82 -1.59
C CYS A 91 -3.57 7.23 -0.70
N GLN A 92 -2.45 7.92 -0.48
CA GLN A 92 -1.35 7.45 0.38
C GLN A 92 -1.47 7.91 1.84
N ARG A 93 -2.42 8.79 2.20
CA ARG A 93 -2.47 9.40 3.55
C ARG A 93 -2.64 8.37 4.67
N SER A 94 -1.85 8.43 5.72
CA SER A 94 -2.05 7.69 6.98
C SER A 94 -2.63 8.62 8.06
N GLY A 95 -3.24 8.08 9.11
CA GLY A 95 -3.81 8.84 10.21
C GLY A 95 -5.32 9.06 10.05
N LYS A 96 -5.83 10.04 10.80
CA LYS A 96 -7.25 10.39 10.79
C LYS A 96 -7.61 11.26 9.59
N LEU A 97 -8.53 10.81 8.75
CA LEU A 97 -8.95 11.51 7.54
C LEU A 97 -10.21 12.34 7.79
N ASP A 98 -10.27 13.55 7.23
CA ASP A 98 -11.46 14.40 7.32
C ASP A 98 -12.47 14.04 6.22
N SER A 99 -13.50 13.29 6.61
CA SER A 99 -14.62 12.89 5.75
C SER A 99 -15.33 14.04 5.02
N SER A 100 -15.24 15.28 5.50
CA SER A 100 -15.86 16.44 4.85
C SER A 100 -15.08 16.95 3.62
N THR A 101 -13.82 16.52 3.49
CA THR A 101 -12.88 16.98 2.45
C THR A 101 -12.34 15.85 1.59
N LEU A 102 -12.57 14.60 2.00
CA LEU A 102 -12.18 13.42 1.25
C LEU A 102 -12.89 13.36 -0.10
N ARG A 103 -12.08 13.23 -1.16
CA ARG A 103 -12.56 13.06 -2.53
C ARG A 103 -12.63 11.59 -2.95
N LEU A 104 -12.57 10.67 -1.99
CA LEU A 104 -12.65 9.22 -2.21
C LEU A 104 -13.39 8.53 -1.05
N ASN A 105 -13.95 7.35 -1.31
CA ASN A 105 -14.78 6.61 -0.36
C ASN A 105 -14.21 5.25 0.06
N TRP A 106 -13.00 4.90 -0.38
CA TRP A 106 -12.34 3.62 -0.07
C TRP A 106 -11.12 3.73 0.86
N ARG A 107 -10.69 4.95 1.19
CA ARG A 107 -9.74 5.20 2.28
C ARG A 107 -10.47 5.64 3.54
N GLY A 108 -10.08 5.07 4.67
CA GLY A 108 -10.56 5.44 6.00
C GLY A 108 -9.42 5.82 6.94
N ASP A 109 -9.78 6.08 8.20
CA ASP A 109 -8.81 6.28 9.28
C ASP A 109 -7.90 5.05 9.43
N SER A 110 -6.59 5.25 9.49
CA SER A 110 -5.60 4.18 9.61
C SER A 110 -4.39 4.63 10.44
N GLY A 111 -3.63 3.69 11.01
CA GLY A 111 -2.42 4.02 11.81
C GLY A 111 -2.70 4.96 12.99
N LEU A 112 -3.88 4.87 13.61
CA LEU A 112 -4.34 5.83 14.64
C LEU A 112 -3.56 5.75 15.97
N ASP A 113 -2.82 4.66 16.18
CA ASP A 113 -1.95 4.46 17.35
C ASP A 113 -0.46 4.76 17.02
N ASP A 114 -0.13 5.28 15.83
CA ASP A 114 1.25 5.61 15.45
C ASP A 114 1.87 6.60 16.47
N GLY A 115 3.00 6.21 17.08
CA GLY A 115 3.71 7.00 18.10
C GLY A 115 3.32 6.70 19.55
N LYS A 116 2.27 5.90 19.78
CA LYS A 116 1.81 5.52 21.13
C LYS A 116 2.86 4.78 21.94
N ASP A 117 3.66 3.95 21.28
CA ASP A 117 4.80 3.23 21.88
C ASP A 117 5.89 4.19 22.41
N ALA A 118 6.00 5.36 21.79
CA ALA A 118 6.93 6.43 22.17
C ALA A 118 6.27 7.55 23.00
N GLY A 119 4.96 7.47 23.27
CA GLY A 119 4.22 8.48 24.05
C GLY A 119 4.02 9.82 23.33
N ILE A 120 4.05 9.83 21.99
CA ILE A 120 3.88 11.02 21.14
C ILE A 120 2.87 10.73 20.03
N ASP A 121 2.15 11.75 19.54
CA ASP A 121 1.29 11.60 18.35
C ASP A 121 2.17 11.64 17.09
N LEU A 122 2.32 10.50 16.42
CA LEU A 122 2.96 10.39 15.10
C LEU A 122 1.95 10.01 14.01
N THR A 123 0.65 10.23 14.21
CA THR A 123 -0.36 10.03 13.17
C THR A 123 -0.24 11.07 12.04
N GLY A 124 -0.61 10.71 10.82
CA GLY A 124 -0.47 11.57 9.63
C GLY A 124 0.59 11.02 8.67
N GLY A 125 1.00 11.86 7.71
CA GLY A 125 2.00 11.52 6.71
C GLY A 125 1.47 10.57 5.64
N TRP A 126 2.36 10.06 4.79
CA TRP A 126 2.03 9.13 3.71
C TRP A 126 2.57 7.73 4.00
N TYR A 127 1.84 6.71 3.58
CA TYR A 127 2.42 5.40 3.32
C TYR A 127 3.34 5.50 2.10
N ASP A 128 4.47 4.80 2.17
CA ASP A 128 5.56 4.98 1.22
C ASP A 128 5.19 4.54 -0.19
N ALA A 129 4.77 3.28 -0.33
CA ALA A 129 4.55 2.62 -1.61
C ALA A 129 3.25 1.81 -1.63
N GLY A 130 3.31 0.54 -2.03
CA GLY A 130 2.21 -0.42 -1.87
C GLY A 130 2.03 -0.97 -0.46
N ASP A 131 2.88 -0.55 0.48
CA ASP A 131 2.97 -0.97 1.88
C ASP A 131 2.38 0.06 2.84
N HIS A 132 2.55 -0.13 4.15
CA HIS A 132 2.05 0.80 5.16
C HIS A 132 3.14 1.33 6.11
N VAL A 133 4.41 1.13 5.80
CA VAL A 133 5.49 1.78 6.53
C VAL A 133 5.55 3.26 6.13
N LYS A 134 5.88 4.11 7.11
CA LYS A 134 6.14 5.54 6.88
C LYS A 134 7.64 5.79 6.89
N PHE A 135 8.31 5.59 5.76
CA PHE A 135 9.73 5.90 5.60
C PHE A 135 9.92 7.40 5.36
N ASN A 136 10.55 8.11 6.30
CA ASN A 136 10.57 9.57 6.21
C ASN A 136 11.55 10.09 5.16
N LEU A 137 12.60 9.36 4.79
CA LEU A 137 13.55 9.78 3.75
C LEU A 137 12.88 9.96 2.38
N PRO A 138 12.25 8.91 1.79
CA PRO A 138 11.50 9.08 0.53
C PRO A 138 10.27 9.98 0.68
N MET A 139 9.63 10.03 1.86
CA MET A 139 8.49 10.92 2.10
C MET A 139 8.90 12.41 2.08
N SER A 140 9.99 12.78 2.75
CA SER A 140 10.48 14.15 2.78
C SER A 140 11.05 14.57 1.43
N TYR A 141 11.77 13.68 0.74
CA TYR A 141 12.14 13.88 -0.67
C TYR A 141 10.93 14.16 -1.55
N SER A 142 9.87 13.37 -1.41
CA SER A 142 8.65 13.56 -2.21
C SER A 142 8.02 14.92 -1.93
N ALA A 143 7.89 15.31 -0.66
CA ALA A 143 7.37 16.62 -0.27
C ALA A 143 8.26 17.78 -0.77
N ALA A 144 9.58 17.62 -0.72
CA ALA A 144 10.54 18.60 -1.22
C ALA A 144 10.41 18.77 -2.74
N MET A 145 10.36 17.69 -3.50
CA MET A 145 10.22 17.74 -4.97
C MET A 145 8.87 18.30 -5.41
N LEU A 146 7.76 17.95 -4.74
CA LEU A 146 6.46 18.56 -4.96
C LEU A 146 6.48 20.06 -4.66
N GLY A 147 7.09 20.46 -3.54
CA GLY A 147 7.26 21.86 -3.19
C GLY A 147 8.15 22.62 -4.18
N TRP A 148 9.20 21.99 -4.70
CA TRP A 148 10.04 22.56 -5.76
C TRP A 148 9.24 22.75 -7.05
N ALA A 149 8.41 21.78 -7.44
CA ALA A 149 7.50 21.95 -8.58
C ALA A 149 6.58 23.16 -8.39
N VAL A 150 5.98 23.35 -7.20
CA VAL A 150 5.16 24.54 -6.90
C VAL A 150 5.99 25.82 -6.96
N TYR A 151 7.22 25.80 -6.45
CA TYR A 151 8.14 26.94 -6.51
C TYR A 151 8.43 27.39 -7.95
N GLU A 152 8.63 26.46 -8.89
CA GLU A 152 8.92 26.78 -10.30
C GLU A 152 7.66 27.11 -11.12
N TYR A 153 6.56 26.41 -10.86
CA TYR A 153 5.38 26.40 -11.75
C TYR A 153 4.06 26.72 -11.04
N GLU A 154 4.08 27.58 -10.02
CA GLU A 154 2.90 28.05 -9.27
C GLU A 154 1.74 28.43 -10.20
N ASP A 155 2.03 29.12 -11.31
CA ASP A 155 1.05 29.55 -12.31
C ASP A 155 0.35 28.38 -13.01
N ALA A 156 1.08 27.30 -13.32
CA ALA A 156 0.52 26.10 -13.93
C ALA A 156 -0.45 25.38 -12.98
N PHE A 157 -0.10 25.29 -11.69
CA PHE A 157 -0.99 24.70 -10.69
C PHE A 157 -2.26 25.53 -10.48
N LYS A 158 -2.13 26.86 -10.46
CA LYS A 158 -3.29 27.78 -10.36
C LYS A 158 -4.19 27.67 -11.59
N GLN A 159 -3.61 27.72 -12.79
CA GLN A 159 -4.38 27.63 -14.03
C GLN A 159 -5.05 26.26 -14.19
N SER A 160 -4.44 25.17 -13.72
CA SER A 160 -5.07 23.84 -13.72
C SER A 160 -6.05 23.61 -12.58
N GLY A 161 -6.22 24.56 -11.64
CA GLY A 161 -7.05 24.38 -10.45
C GLY A 161 -6.53 23.29 -9.50
N GLN A 162 -5.23 22.95 -9.58
CA GLN A 162 -4.60 21.93 -8.75
C GLN A 162 -3.76 22.52 -7.60
N TYR A 163 -3.63 23.85 -7.52
CA TYR A 163 -2.78 24.54 -6.53
C TYR A 163 -3.17 24.22 -5.09
N ASN A 164 -4.45 24.34 -4.74
CA ASN A 164 -4.90 23.94 -3.41
C ASN A 164 -4.68 22.45 -3.14
N HIS A 165 -4.93 21.56 -4.10
CA HIS A 165 -4.73 20.12 -3.92
C HIS A 165 -3.28 19.76 -3.62
N ILE A 166 -2.32 20.28 -4.39
CA ILE A 166 -0.90 20.01 -4.14
C ILE A 166 -0.43 20.64 -2.83
N LEU A 167 -0.87 21.85 -2.47
CA LEU A 167 -0.53 22.45 -1.19
C LEU A 167 -1.08 21.64 -0.02
N ASN A 168 -2.33 21.19 -0.07
CA ASN A 168 -2.90 20.35 0.99
C ASN A 168 -2.15 19.03 1.16
N ASN A 169 -1.69 18.43 0.06
CA ASN A 169 -0.83 17.24 0.13
C ASN A 169 0.53 17.55 0.77
N ILE A 170 1.24 18.60 0.33
CA ILE A 170 2.52 18.99 0.95
C ILE A 170 2.34 19.30 2.44
N LYS A 171 1.29 20.04 2.80
CA LYS A 171 0.94 20.33 4.19
C LYS A 171 0.72 19.06 5.01
N TRP A 172 0.05 18.05 4.44
CA TRP A 172 -0.19 16.77 5.12
C TRP A 172 1.11 16.07 5.55
N ALA A 173 2.11 16.03 4.67
CA ALA A 173 3.42 15.48 4.98
C ALA A 173 4.20 16.37 5.97
N CYS A 174 4.19 17.70 5.75
CA CYS A 174 4.90 18.64 6.62
C CYS A 174 4.33 18.72 8.04
N ASP A 175 3.01 18.62 8.22
CA ASP A 175 2.37 18.52 9.53
C ASP A 175 2.87 17.28 10.28
N TYR A 176 3.04 16.16 9.57
CA TYR A 176 3.63 14.94 10.13
C TYR A 176 5.11 15.12 10.47
N PHE A 177 5.93 15.74 9.61
CA PHE A 177 7.34 16.01 9.92
C PHE A 177 7.51 16.91 11.14
N ILE A 178 6.63 17.89 11.32
CA ILE A 178 6.61 18.75 12.52
C ILE A 178 6.32 17.92 13.77
N LYS A 179 5.35 16.98 13.73
CA LYS A 179 5.11 16.03 14.82
C LYS A 179 6.31 15.12 15.09
N CYS A 180 7.01 14.67 14.05
CA CYS A 180 8.22 13.86 14.16
C CYS A 180 9.41 14.61 14.76
N HIS A 181 9.39 15.94 14.84
CA HIS A 181 10.43 16.79 15.43
C HIS A 181 9.96 17.45 16.73
N PRO A 182 9.77 16.68 17.83
CA PRO A 182 9.27 17.21 19.10
C PRO A 182 10.28 18.09 19.84
N GLU A 183 11.57 17.86 19.61
CA GLU A 183 12.69 18.56 20.25
C GLU A 183 13.79 18.81 19.23
N LYS A 184 14.56 19.88 19.43
CA LYS A 184 15.57 20.39 18.49
C LYS A 184 16.53 19.35 17.89
N ASP A 185 16.93 18.34 18.68
CA ASP A 185 17.88 17.31 18.24
C ASP A 185 17.27 15.89 18.31
N VAL A 186 15.95 15.78 18.15
CA VAL A 186 15.23 14.49 18.13
C VAL A 186 14.31 14.44 16.93
N TYR A 187 14.48 13.43 16.09
CA TYR A 187 13.64 13.25 14.90
C TYR A 187 13.17 11.79 14.74
N TYR A 188 11.86 11.57 14.71
CA TYR A 188 11.27 10.28 14.34
C TYR A 188 11.29 10.11 12.83
N TYR A 189 12.02 9.12 12.32
CA TYR A 189 12.23 8.95 10.88
C TYR A 189 11.46 7.76 10.29
N GLN A 190 10.84 6.94 11.13
CA GLN A 190 10.08 5.78 10.66
C GLN A 190 8.99 5.39 11.66
N VAL A 191 7.83 5.00 11.12
CA VAL A 191 6.78 4.31 11.89
C VAL A 191 6.36 3.06 11.12
N GLY A 192 6.43 1.92 11.80
CA GLY A 192 6.26 0.58 11.21
C GLY A 192 7.59 -0.15 11.01
N ASP A 193 7.58 -1.46 11.25
CA ASP A 193 8.68 -2.36 10.90
C ASP A 193 8.45 -2.93 9.49
N GLY A 194 9.43 -2.80 8.59
CA GLY A 194 9.25 -3.21 7.21
C GLY A 194 8.96 -4.69 7.02
N HIS A 195 9.57 -5.57 7.81
CA HIS A 195 9.36 -7.01 7.64
C HIS A 195 7.99 -7.45 8.16
N ALA A 196 7.57 -6.94 9.32
CA ALA A 196 6.26 -7.22 9.90
C ALA A 196 5.12 -6.65 9.04
N ASP A 197 5.29 -5.44 8.51
CA ASP A 197 4.36 -4.81 7.59
C ASP A 197 4.25 -5.61 6.28
N HIS A 198 5.41 -5.98 5.71
CA HIS A 198 5.46 -6.65 4.41
C HIS A 198 4.98 -8.10 4.45
N ALA A 199 4.98 -8.73 5.63
CA ALA A 199 4.48 -10.08 5.86
C ALA A 199 2.94 -10.21 5.80
N TRP A 200 2.21 -9.09 5.66
CA TRP A 200 0.75 -9.06 5.61
C TRP A 200 0.23 -8.30 4.37
N TRP A 201 -0.88 -8.76 3.80
CA TRP A 201 -1.50 -8.21 2.60
C TRP A 201 -3.00 -7.91 2.76
N GLY A 202 -3.31 -6.72 3.26
CA GLY A 202 -4.69 -6.21 3.35
C GLY A 202 -4.75 -4.68 3.47
N PRO A 203 -5.93 -4.08 3.64
CA PRO A 203 -6.12 -2.63 3.65
C PRO A 203 -5.64 -1.95 4.94
N ALA A 204 -5.08 -0.75 4.82
CA ALA A 204 -4.42 -0.02 5.92
C ALA A 204 -5.30 0.20 7.16
N GLU A 205 -6.62 0.34 6.96
CA GLU A 205 -7.61 0.64 8.00
C GLU A 205 -7.72 -0.47 9.06
N VAL A 206 -7.22 -1.68 8.78
CA VAL A 206 -7.37 -2.86 9.65
C VAL A 206 -6.06 -3.60 9.92
N MET A 207 -4.93 -2.92 9.77
CA MET A 207 -3.59 -3.46 10.07
C MET A 207 -3.57 -4.20 11.43
N PRO A 208 -3.16 -5.49 11.47
CA PRO A 208 -3.18 -6.28 12.69
C PRO A 208 -1.86 -6.25 13.48
N MET A 209 -0.77 -5.80 12.88
CA MET A 209 0.57 -5.82 13.47
C MET A 209 0.86 -4.56 14.31
N GLU A 210 1.85 -4.69 15.19
CA GLU A 210 2.43 -3.54 15.90
C GLU A 210 3.21 -2.65 14.92
N ARG A 211 3.19 -1.33 15.19
CA ARG A 211 3.83 -0.32 14.33
C ARG A 211 4.81 0.53 15.15
N PRO A 212 6.03 0.02 15.41
CA PRO A 212 7.01 0.70 16.25
C PRO A 212 7.49 2.03 15.65
N SER A 213 7.84 2.97 16.52
CA SER A 213 8.35 4.29 16.17
C SER A 213 9.87 4.36 16.34
N TYR A 214 10.59 4.73 15.29
CA TYR A 214 12.06 4.84 15.29
C TYR A 214 12.49 6.29 15.17
N LYS A 215 13.53 6.66 15.93
CA LYS A 215 14.07 8.01 15.97
C LYS A 215 15.58 8.04 15.86
N VAL A 216 16.09 9.21 15.49
CA VAL A 216 17.49 9.59 15.59
C VAL A 216 17.65 10.76 16.55
N ASP A 217 18.82 10.84 17.17
CA ASP A 217 19.25 11.93 18.04
C ASP A 217 20.78 12.12 17.95
N ARG A 218 21.37 13.02 18.74
CA ARG A 218 22.83 13.25 18.71
C ARG A 218 23.68 12.01 19.00
N SER A 219 23.16 11.03 19.73
CA SER A 219 23.87 9.80 20.08
C SER A 219 23.69 8.68 19.06
N SER A 220 22.62 8.77 18.26
CA SER A 220 22.26 7.82 17.21
C SER A 220 21.78 8.63 15.99
N PRO A 221 22.69 9.25 15.23
CA PRO A 221 22.35 10.28 14.23
C PRO A 221 21.86 9.71 12.89
N GLY A 222 21.13 10.53 12.14
CA GLY A 222 20.59 10.23 10.80
C GLY A 222 20.59 11.46 9.91
N SER A 223 21.79 11.94 9.55
CA SER A 223 21.97 13.21 8.86
C SER A 223 21.26 13.29 7.52
N THR A 224 21.22 12.20 6.74
CA THR A 224 20.54 12.14 5.43
C THR A 224 19.05 12.49 5.59
N VAL A 225 18.32 11.68 6.36
CA VAL A 225 16.86 11.84 6.53
C VAL A 225 16.48 13.14 7.26
N VAL A 226 17.30 13.60 8.21
CA VAL A 226 17.08 14.85 8.94
C VAL A 226 17.29 16.06 8.03
N ALA A 227 18.33 16.05 7.19
CA ALA A 227 18.59 17.13 6.24
C ALA A 227 17.55 17.16 5.11
N GLU A 228 17.12 16.01 4.57
CA GLU A 228 16.04 15.98 3.56
C GLU A 228 14.72 16.53 4.13
N THR A 229 14.41 16.19 5.40
CA THR A 229 13.25 16.77 6.09
C THR A 229 13.37 18.27 6.29
N SER A 230 14.59 18.75 6.59
CA SER A 230 14.86 20.19 6.64
C SER A 230 14.61 20.88 5.29
N ALA A 231 15.05 20.27 4.19
CA ALA A 231 14.81 20.79 2.85
C ALA A 231 13.31 20.89 2.54
N ALA A 232 12.54 19.82 2.81
CA ALA A 232 11.09 19.80 2.62
C ALA A 232 10.38 20.93 3.39
N LEU A 233 10.74 21.13 4.67
CA LEU A 233 10.15 22.19 5.50
C LEU A 233 10.63 23.60 5.11
N ALA A 234 11.87 23.74 4.63
CA ALA A 234 12.36 25.01 4.10
C ALA A 234 11.58 25.41 2.83
N ILE A 235 11.34 24.47 1.92
CA ILE A 235 10.53 24.68 0.71
C ILE A 235 9.08 24.99 1.08
N ALA A 236 8.50 24.24 2.02
CA ALA A 236 7.15 24.51 2.54
C ALA A 236 7.05 25.96 3.07
N SER A 237 8.05 26.43 3.80
CA SER A 237 8.07 27.82 4.29
C SER A 237 7.99 28.86 3.17
N ILE A 238 8.56 28.57 1.98
CA ILE A 238 8.53 29.46 0.82
C ILE A 238 7.13 29.47 0.20
N ILE A 239 6.60 28.30 -0.14
CA ILE A 239 5.34 28.19 -0.90
C ILE A 239 4.12 28.57 -0.06
N PHE A 240 4.17 28.38 1.26
CA PHE A 240 3.10 28.80 2.17
C PHE A 240 3.21 30.26 2.61
N LYS A 241 4.31 30.97 2.33
CA LYS A 241 4.54 32.34 2.84
C LYS A 241 3.40 33.32 2.57
N LYS A 242 2.76 33.22 1.40
CA LYS A 242 1.62 34.08 0.99
C LYS A 242 0.26 33.48 1.31
N VAL A 243 0.21 32.19 1.64
CA VAL A 243 -1.01 31.41 1.85
C VAL A 243 -1.34 31.32 3.35
N ASP A 244 -0.34 30.98 4.15
CA ASP A 244 -0.39 30.91 5.61
C ASP A 244 0.97 31.34 6.20
N GLY A 245 1.04 32.61 6.60
CA GLY A 245 2.28 33.22 7.09
C GLY A 245 2.74 32.70 8.46
N GLU A 246 1.85 32.14 9.27
CA GLU A 246 2.23 31.55 10.58
C GLU A 246 2.76 30.13 10.38
N TYR A 247 2.07 29.32 9.57
CA TYR A 247 2.56 28.00 9.20
C TYR A 247 3.92 28.06 8.48
N SER A 248 4.10 29.05 7.59
CA SER A 248 5.39 29.33 6.96
C SER A 248 6.51 29.54 7.98
N LYS A 249 6.27 30.30 9.06
CA LYS A 249 7.26 30.51 10.14
C LYS A 249 7.53 29.25 10.93
N GLU A 250 6.49 28.44 11.18
CA GLU A 250 6.60 27.16 11.88
C GLU A 250 7.47 26.17 11.09
N CYS A 251 7.18 25.97 9.80
CA CYS A 251 8.00 25.15 8.92
C CYS A 251 9.46 25.63 8.91
N LEU A 252 9.69 26.94 8.77
CA LEU A 252 11.04 27.51 8.74
C LEU A 252 11.80 27.29 10.05
N LYS A 253 11.11 27.37 11.20
CA LYS A 253 11.71 27.08 12.51
C LYS A 253 12.21 25.64 12.55
N HIS A 254 11.34 24.67 12.24
CA HIS A 254 11.71 23.26 12.26
C HIS A 254 12.82 22.95 11.24
N ALA A 255 12.75 23.53 10.03
CA ALA A 255 13.79 23.37 9.01
C ALA A 255 15.17 23.80 9.51
N LYS A 256 15.27 24.97 10.17
CA LYS A 256 16.55 25.46 10.72
C LYS A 256 17.11 24.57 11.82
N GLU A 257 16.24 24.12 12.73
CA GLU A 257 16.62 23.24 13.84
C GLU A 257 17.11 21.88 13.33
N LEU A 258 16.36 21.24 12.42
CA LEU A 258 16.74 19.97 11.81
C LEU A 258 18.04 20.09 11.01
N PHE A 259 18.23 21.16 10.23
CA PHE A 259 19.50 21.37 9.52
C PHE A 259 20.68 21.51 10.47
N GLU A 260 20.53 22.27 11.56
CA GLU A 260 21.57 22.40 12.57
C GLU A 260 21.90 21.04 13.22
N PHE A 261 20.88 20.21 13.48
CA PHE A 261 21.05 18.87 14.01
C PHE A 261 21.81 17.95 13.04
N ALA A 262 21.39 17.87 11.77
CA ALA A 262 22.08 17.08 10.74
C ALA A 262 23.51 17.58 10.50
N ASP A 263 23.71 18.89 10.35
CA ASP A 263 25.03 19.46 10.14
C ASP A 263 25.93 19.30 11.37
N THR A 264 25.38 19.27 12.58
CA THR A 264 26.22 19.01 13.77
C THR A 264 26.68 17.56 13.83
N THR A 265 25.84 16.61 13.42
CA THR A 265 26.10 15.18 13.62
C THR A 265 26.87 14.51 12.49
N LYS A 266 26.56 14.82 11.22
CA LYS A 266 27.27 14.30 10.03
C LYS A 266 27.54 12.79 10.08
N SER A 267 26.51 12.02 10.40
CA SER A 267 26.52 10.55 10.43
C SER A 267 25.09 10.02 10.27
N ASP A 268 24.99 8.81 9.72
CA ASP A 268 23.76 8.01 9.60
C ASP A 268 23.79 6.72 10.44
N ASP A 269 24.71 6.61 11.40
CA ASP A 269 24.88 5.39 12.21
C ASP A 269 23.60 4.97 12.96
N GLY A 270 22.69 5.92 13.24
CA GLY A 270 21.40 5.68 13.88
C GLY A 270 20.23 5.43 12.92
N TYR A 271 20.40 5.73 11.63
CA TYR A 271 19.40 5.50 10.60
C TYR A 271 19.49 4.03 10.13
N THR A 272 18.80 3.14 10.84
CA THR A 272 18.99 1.68 10.70
C THR A 272 17.71 0.90 10.48
N ALA A 273 16.55 1.40 10.93
CA ALA A 273 15.27 0.71 10.80
C ALA A 273 14.79 0.60 9.34
N ALA A 274 15.36 1.42 8.45
CA ALA A 274 15.08 1.42 7.01
C ALA A 274 16.07 0.56 6.20
N ASN A 275 17.04 -0.10 6.87
CA ASN A 275 18.05 -0.90 6.19
C ASN A 275 17.40 -2.05 5.41
N GLY A 276 17.83 -2.23 4.16
CA GLY A 276 17.22 -3.19 3.22
C GLY A 276 16.02 -2.65 2.43
N PHE A 277 15.52 -1.46 2.77
CA PHE A 277 14.47 -0.76 2.04
C PHE A 277 15.00 0.55 1.46
N TYR A 278 15.32 1.51 2.33
CA TYR A 278 15.80 2.85 2.00
C TYR A 278 17.13 3.13 2.70
N ASN A 279 18.18 2.38 2.37
CA ASN A 279 19.52 2.69 2.87
C ASN A 279 19.99 4.04 2.29
N SER A 280 20.70 4.85 3.08
CA SER A 280 21.47 5.98 2.54
C SER A 280 22.74 5.43 1.89
N TRP A 281 22.76 5.33 0.56
CA TRP A 281 23.88 4.83 -0.23
C TRP A 281 24.82 5.96 -0.66
N SER A 282 24.26 7.12 -0.99
CA SER A 282 25.05 8.27 -1.47
C SER A 282 25.78 9.00 -0.32
N GLY A 283 25.27 8.86 0.91
CA GLY A 283 25.71 9.58 2.10
C GLY A 283 24.74 10.72 2.44
N PHE A 284 25.21 11.69 3.23
CA PHE A 284 24.39 12.81 3.73
C PHE A 284 24.87 14.19 3.27
N TYR A 285 25.98 14.27 2.53
CA TYR A 285 26.59 15.57 2.19
C TYR A 285 25.82 16.31 1.09
N ASP A 286 25.17 15.56 0.22
CA ASP A 286 24.23 16.08 -0.76
C ASP A 286 22.95 16.57 -0.11
N GLU A 287 22.33 15.85 0.83
CA GLU A 287 21.16 16.35 1.58
C GLU A 287 21.51 17.58 2.40
N LEU A 288 22.69 17.64 3.02
CA LEU A 288 23.15 18.84 3.71
C LEU A 288 23.27 20.04 2.76
N SER A 289 23.69 19.81 1.52
CA SER A 289 23.81 20.88 0.53
C SER A 289 22.47 21.33 0.01
N TRP A 290 21.63 20.36 -0.31
CA TRP A 290 20.25 20.53 -0.74
C TRP A 290 19.44 21.33 0.29
N ALA A 291 19.45 20.91 1.55
CA ALA A 291 18.79 21.62 2.64
C ALA A 291 19.33 23.04 2.84
N ALA A 292 20.65 23.22 2.76
CA ALA A 292 21.27 24.53 2.88
C ALA A 292 20.89 25.46 1.73
N VAL A 293 20.81 24.97 0.49
CA VAL A 293 20.32 25.74 -0.67
C VAL A 293 18.87 26.21 -0.44
N TRP A 294 17.99 25.32 0.03
CA TRP A 294 16.61 25.69 0.29
C TRP A 294 16.44 26.64 1.47
N LEU A 295 17.24 26.48 2.53
CA LEU A 295 17.29 27.44 3.63
C LEU A 295 17.80 28.80 3.18
N TYR A 296 18.78 28.85 2.29
CA TYR A 296 19.20 30.11 1.66
C TYR A 296 18.03 30.75 0.89
N LEU A 297 17.33 30.00 0.04
CA LEU A 297 16.17 30.51 -0.71
C LEU A 297 15.03 30.97 0.20
N ALA A 298 14.83 30.32 1.36
CA ALA A 298 13.81 30.69 2.33
C ALA A 298 14.17 31.95 3.15
N THR A 299 15.46 32.19 3.41
CA THR A 299 15.92 33.18 4.40
C THR A 299 16.70 34.35 3.83
N ASN A 300 17.28 34.20 2.64
CA ASN A 300 18.34 35.05 2.08
C ASN A 300 19.60 35.17 2.97
N ASP A 301 19.82 34.24 3.90
CA ASP A 301 21.03 34.20 4.73
C ASP A 301 22.15 33.46 3.98
N SER A 302 23.18 34.21 3.55
CA SER A 302 24.28 33.69 2.74
C SER A 302 25.10 32.62 3.46
N SER A 303 25.04 32.53 4.78
CA SER A 303 25.75 31.48 5.52
C SER A 303 25.28 30.07 5.15
N TYR A 304 24.02 29.90 4.75
CA TYR A 304 23.53 28.63 4.22
C TYR A 304 24.08 28.34 2.82
N LEU A 305 24.18 29.36 1.95
CA LEU A 305 24.81 29.19 0.65
C LEU A 305 26.28 28.79 0.78
N ASP A 306 27.02 29.45 1.67
CA ASP A 306 28.41 29.11 1.98
C ASP A 306 28.54 27.67 2.49
N LYS A 307 27.61 27.21 3.33
CA LYS A 307 27.55 25.81 3.78
C LYS A 307 27.29 24.85 2.63
N ALA A 308 26.29 25.10 1.79
CA ALA A 308 26.00 24.26 0.64
C ALA A 308 27.23 24.03 -0.24
N GLU A 309 28.00 25.09 -0.52
CA GLU A 309 29.22 25.00 -1.31
C GLU A 309 30.34 24.25 -0.57
N SER A 310 30.44 24.41 0.75
CA SER A 310 31.47 23.76 1.57
C SER A 310 31.41 22.22 1.57
N TYR A 311 30.24 21.65 1.25
CA TYR A 311 30.07 20.20 1.13
C TYR A 311 30.29 19.69 -0.30
N SER A 312 30.39 20.58 -1.30
CA SER A 312 30.36 20.20 -2.72
C SER A 312 31.47 19.27 -3.20
N ASP A 313 32.62 19.28 -2.52
CA ASP A 313 33.73 18.38 -2.84
C ASP A 313 33.53 16.96 -2.28
N LYS A 314 32.46 16.73 -1.51
CA LYS A 314 32.12 15.47 -0.82
C LYS A 314 30.94 14.72 -1.43
N TRP A 315 30.29 15.25 -2.47
CA TRP A 315 29.15 14.59 -3.14
C TRP A 315 29.53 13.33 -3.93
N GLY A 316 30.83 13.04 -4.05
CA GLY A 316 31.33 11.93 -4.84
C GLY A 316 31.70 12.31 -6.27
N TYR A 317 32.50 11.44 -6.88
CA TYR A 317 33.04 11.59 -8.21
C TYR A 317 32.79 10.33 -9.01
N GLU A 318 32.76 10.44 -10.34
CA GLU A 318 32.73 9.26 -11.20
C GLU A 318 33.95 8.36 -10.92
N PRO A 319 33.76 7.03 -10.86
CA PRO A 319 34.82 6.09 -10.49
C PRO A 319 36.13 6.34 -11.26
N GLN A 320 37.24 6.40 -10.52
CA GLN A 320 38.59 6.58 -11.07
C GLN A 320 38.84 7.94 -11.78
N THR A 321 37.98 8.94 -11.56
CA THR A 321 38.14 10.29 -12.11
C THR A 321 38.01 11.36 -11.02
N ASN A 322 38.33 12.61 -11.36
CA ASN A 322 38.00 13.79 -10.56
C ASN A 322 36.77 14.53 -11.12
N ILE A 323 35.93 13.84 -11.90
CA ILE A 323 34.73 14.42 -12.52
C ILE A 323 33.58 14.24 -11.52
N PRO A 324 32.88 15.33 -11.12
CA PRO A 324 31.68 15.21 -10.30
C PRO A 324 30.68 14.22 -10.90
N LYS A 325 30.06 13.38 -10.06
CA LYS A 325 29.14 12.32 -10.51
C LYS A 325 28.02 12.89 -11.39
N TYR A 326 27.71 12.17 -12.47
CA TYR A 326 26.73 12.59 -13.49
C TYR A 326 25.92 11.44 -14.09
N LYS A 327 26.32 10.18 -13.85
CA LYS A 327 25.73 8.96 -14.45
C LYS A 327 24.64 8.28 -13.62
N TRP A 328 24.00 9.00 -12.69
CA TRP A 328 22.82 8.55 -11.95
C TRP A 328 21.65 9.51 -12.19
N ALA A 329 20.69 9.61 -11.27
CA ALA A 329 19.54 10.52 -11.29
C ALA A 329 19.31 11.19 -9.94
N GLN A 330 18.62 12.33 -9.95
CA GLN A 330 17.95 12.85 -8.76
C GLN A 330 16.98 11.79 -8.22
N CYS A 331 17.11 11.42 -6.96
CA CYS A 331 16.18 10.53 -6.27
C CYS A 331 16.22 10.76 -4.75
N TRP A 332 15.45 9.97 -4.00
CA TRP A 332 15.37 10.04 -2.53
C TRP A 332 16.70 9.78 -1.83
N ASP A 333 17.67 9.17 -2.51
CA ASP A 333 18.99 8.83 -1.97
C ASP A 333 20.09 9.79 -2.45
N ASP A 334 19.91 10.43 -3.62
CA ASP A 334 20.94 11.28 -4.20
C ASP A 334 20.32 12.56 -4.76
N VAL A 335 20.47 13.64 -4.00
CA VAL A 335 19.92 14.97 -4.33
C VAL A 335 20.96 15.91 -4.93
N THR A 336 22.12 15.36 -5.32
CA THR A 336 23.25 16.12 -5.88
C THR A 336 22.87 16.85 -7.18
N TYR A 337 22.08 16.21 -8.04
CA TYR A 337 21.77 16.73 -9.37
C TYR A 337 20.89 17.97 -9.33
N GLY A 338 19.86 17.97 -8.47
CA GLY A 338 19.06 19.15 -8.19
C GLY A 338 19.89 20.26 -7.54
N THR A 339 20.83 19.88 -6.67
CA THR A 339 21.75 20.82 -6.02
C THR A 339 22.69 21.51 -7.01
N TYR A 340 23.24 20.79 -8.01
CA TYR A 340 23.99 21.40 -9.10
C TYR A 340 23.18 22.47 -9.82
N LEU A 341 21.93 22.14 -10.18
CA LEU A 341 21.06 23.05 -10.91
C LEU A 341 20.72 24.30 -10.10
N LEU A 342 20.36 24.15 -8.83
CA LEU A 342 20.01 25.29 -7.98
C LEU A 342 21.22 26.17 -7.71
N LEU A 343 22.39 25.61 -7.38
CA LEU A 343 23.60 26.41 -7.17
C LEU A 343 24.05 27.13 -8.44
N ALA A 344 23.94 26.47 -9.61
CA ALA A 344 24.26 27.09 -10.88
C ALA A 344 23.38 28.33 -11.12
N ARG A 345 22.07 28.22 -10.86
CA ARG A 345 21.11 29.33 -11.00
C ARG A 345 21.35 30.44 -9.99
N ILE A 346 21.44 30.10 -8.70
CA ILE A 346 21.61 31.07 -7.60
C ILE A 346 22.88 31.91 -7.79
N LYS A 347 23.98 31.27 -8.17
CA LYS A 347 25.27 31.94 -8.34
C LYS A 347 25.48 32.54 -9.72
N ASN A 348 24.56 32.29 -10.64
CA ASN A 348 24.78 32.51 -12.07
C ASN A 348 26.12 31.92 -12.54
N ASP A 349 26.38 30.68 -12.13
CA ASP A 349 27.65 29.99 -12.36
C ASP A 349 27.84 29.69 -13.85
N ASN A 350 29.05 29.91 -14.36
CA ASN A 350 29.48 29.49 -15.70
C ASN A 350 30.65 28.50 -15.62
N GLY A 351 30.73 27.73 -14.53
CA GLY A 351 31.81 26.80 -14.25
C GLY A 351 31.30 25.54 -13.57
N LYS A 352 31.83 25.25 -12.37
CA LYS A 352 31.69 23.95 -11.67
C LYS A 352 30.28 23.36 -11.69
N TYR A 353 29.26 24.15 -11.31
CA TYR A 353 27.90 23.65 -11.13
C TYR A 353 27.15 23.57 -12.46
N LYS A 354 27.29 24.59 -13.31
CA LYS A 354 26.68 24.59 -14.65
C LYS A 354 27.23 23.45 -15.50
N GLU A 355 28.56 23.27 -15.52
CA GLU A 355 29.19 22.16 -16.23
C GLU A 355 28.77 20.79 -15.68
N ALA A 356 28.56 20.67 -14.36
CA ALA A 356 28.11 19.42 -13.76
C ALA A 356 26.66 19.06 -14.15
N ILE A 357 25.72 20.00 -14.04
CA ILE A 357 24.33 19.74 -14.43
C ILE A 357 24.20 19.52 -15.94
N GLU A 358 24.92 20.27 -16.76
CA GLU A 358 24.92 20.04 -18.21
C GLU A 358 25.52 18.69 -18.57
N ARG A 359 26.61 18.27 -17.91
CA ARG A 359 27.19 16.94 -18.14
C ARG A 359 26.20 15.82 -17.82
N HIS A 360 25.48 15.96 -16.71
CA HIS A 360 24.42 15.04 -16.32
C HIS A 360 23.32 15.00 -17.37
N LEU A 361 22.72 16.14 -17.71
CA LEU A 361 21.64 16.19 -18.71
C LEU A 361 22.11 15.78 -20.11
N ASP A 362 23.34 16.08 -20.49
CA ASP A 362 23.96 15.62 -21.74
C ASP A 362 24.05 14.09 -21.75
N TRP A 363 24.54 13.45 -20.68
CA TRP A 363 24.60 11.98 -20.58
C TRP A 363 23.22 11.31 -20.69
N TRP A 364 22.19 11.94 -20.11
CA TRP A 364 20.80 11.50 -20.23
C TRP A 364 20.20 11.74 -21.62
N THR A 365 20.71 12.70 -22.40
CA THR A 365 20.12 13.11 -23.68
C THR A 365 20.98 12.74 -24.88
N THR A 366 22.04 13.49 -25.18
CA THR A 366 22.89 13.30 -26.38
C THR A 366 24.12 12.41 -26.16
N GLY A 367 24.41 12.10 -24.90
CA GLY A 367 25.67 11.53 -24.44
C GLY A 367 26.72 12.59 -24.10
N TYR A 368 27.68 12.19 -23.26
CA TYR A 368 28.86 12.95 -22.88
C TYR A 368 30.10 12.07 -23.00
N ASN A 369 31.15 12.55 -23.68
CA ASN A 369 32.40 11.81 -23.90
C ASN A 369 32.23 10.39 -24.49
N GLY A 370 31.26 10.22 -25.39
CA GLY A 370 31.00 8.93 -26.05
C GLY A 370 30.19 7.94 -25.22
N GLU A 371 29.78 8.33 -24.01
CA GLU A 371 28.89 7.56 -23.15
C GLU A 371 27.51 8.21 -23.06
N ARG A 372 26.47 7.40 -22.92
CA ARG A 372 25.08 7.83 -22.81
C ARG A 372 24.33 6.82 -21.96
N ILE A 373 23.30 7.26 -21.27
CA ILE A 373 22.36 6.33 -20.63
C ILE A 373 21.78 5.36 -21.66
N THR A 374 21.41 4.16 -21.20
CA THR A 374 20.66 3.20 -22.01
C THR A 374 19.33 3.81 -22.44
N TYR A 375 18.96 3.63 -23.70
CA TYR A 375 17.62 3.92 -24.20
C TYR A 375 16.96 2.63 -24.65
N THR A 376 15.71 2.42 -24.24
CA THR A 376 14.90 1.32 -24.74
C THR A 376 14.59 1.52 -26.24
N PRO A 377 14.23 0.46 -26.98
CA PRO A 377 13.80 0.56 -28.37
C PRO A 377 12.70 1.60 -28.65
N LYS A 378 11.78 1.85 -27.71
CA LYS A 378 10.71 2.86 -27.82
C LYS A 378 11.05 4.21 -27.19
N GLY A 379 12.28 4.42 -26.71
CA GLY A 379 12.78 5.75 -26.37
C GLY A 379 12.70 6.16 -24.90
N LEU A 380 12.49 5.23 -23.96
CA LEU A 380 12.66 5.49 -22.53
C LEU A 380 14.16 5.56 -22.19
N ALA A 381 14.58 6.62 -21.52
CA ALA A 381 15.89 6.67 -20.87
C ALA A 381 15.89 5.77 -19.63
N TRP A 382 16.55 4.62 -19.73
CA TRP A 382 16.43 3.53 -18.77
C TRP A 382 17.69 3.44 -17.91
N LEU A 383 17.57 3.80 -16.63
CA LEU A 383 18.69 3.80 -15.68
C LEU A 383 18.88 2.46 -14.98
N ASP A 384 17.79 1.96 -14.39
CA ASP A 384 17.78 0.79 -13.52
C ASP A 384 16.43 0.08 -13.62
N GLN A 385 16.39 -1.18 -13.22
CA GLN A 385 15.17 -2.00 -13.24
C GLN A 385 14.13 -1.55 -12.22
N TRP A 386 14.54 -0.95 -11.11
CA TRP A 386 13.64 -0.44 -10.08
C TRP A 386 13.22 0.99 -10.42
N GLY A 387 11.95 1.19 -10.76
CA GLY A 387 11.43 2.54 -11.01
C GLY A 387 12.09 3.24 -12.19
N SER A 388 12.22 2.55 -13.34
CA SER A 388 12.79 3.12 -14.57
C SER A 388 12.10 4.43 -14.98
N LEU A 389 10.76 4.47 -14.90
CA LEU A 389 9.96 5.67 -15.18
C LEU A 389 10.15 6.77 -14.13
N ARG A 390 10.32 6.43 -12.85
CA ARG A 390 10.62 7.40 -11.79
C ARG A 390 11.90 8.16 -12.08
N TYR A 391 12.96 7.48 -12.50
CA TYR A 391 14.23 8.15 -12.82
C TYR A 391 14.12 9.01 -14.07
N ALA A 392 13.53 8.48 -15.15
CA ALA A 392 13.36 9.21 -16.40
C ALA A 392 12.52 10.49 -16.23
N THR A 393 11.39 10.38 -15.53
CA THR A 393 10.49 11.52 -15.30
C THR A 393 11.07 12.56 -14.33
N THR A 394 11.86 12.13 -13.35
CA THR A 394 12.55 13.06 -12.44
C THR A 394 13.67 13.82 -13.14
N THR A 395 14.51 13.14 -13.94
CA THR A 395 15.53 13.82 -14.76
C THR A 395 14.87 14.76 -15.77
N ALA A 396 13.74 14.37 -16.37
CA ALA A 396 12.96 15.22 -17.26
C ALA A 396 12.43 16.49 -16.56
N PHE A 397 12.06 16.41 -15.28
CA PHE A 397 11.72 17.62 -14.49
C PHE A 397 12.94 18.54 -14.30
N LEU A 398 14.12 18.02 -13.94
CA LEU A 398 15.35 18.83 -13.87
C LEU A 398 15.69 19.47 -15.22
N ALA A 399 15.53 18.73 -16.32
CA ALA A 399 15.72 19.22 -17.68
C ALA A 399 14.77 20.40 -18.00
N CYS A 400 13.51 20.34 -17.54
CA CYS A 400 12.57 21.45 -17.66
C CYS A 400 13.05 22.70 -16.91
N VAL A 401 13.47 22.53 -15.64
CA VAL A 401 13.91 23.65 -14.80
C VAL A 401 15.20 24.28 -15.34
N TYR A 402 16.15 23.48 -15.84
CA TYR A 402 17.33 23.99 -16.53
C TYR A 402 16.93 24.78 -17.79
N SER A 403 15.98 24.27 -18.57
CA SER A 403 15.56 24.91 -19.83
C SER A 403 14.92 26.28 -19.63
N ASP A 404 14.31 26.52 -18.46
CA ASP A 404 13.77 27.83 -18.07
C ASP A 404 14.83 28.80 -17.55
N TRP A 405 16.05 28.34 -17.30
CA TRP A 405 17.12 29.19 -16.81
C TRP A 405 17.64 30.14 -17.91
N GLU A 406 17.49 31.44 -17.68
CA GLU A 406 17.89 32.47 -18.64
C GLU A 406 19.37 32.40 -19.03
N ASN A 407 20.26 32.01 -18.12
CA ASN A 407 21.70 31.93 -18.35
C ASN A 407 22.19 30.51 -18.70
N GLY A 408 21.28 29.54 -18.84
CA GLY A 408 21.56 28.22 -19.40
C GLY A 408 21.90 28.30 -20.90
N ASP A 409 22.62 27.30 -21.41
CA ASP A 409 22.88 27.18 -22.85
C ASP A 409 21.56 26.95 -23.61
N LYS A 410 21.29 27.82 -24.60
CA LYS A 410 20.00 27.86 -25.29
C LYS A 410 19.80 26.72 -26.29
N GLU A 411 20.85 26.15 -26.85
CA GLU A 411 20.71 25.00 -27.73
C GLU A 411 20.55 23.71 -26.91
N LYS A 412 21.28 23.59 -25.80
CA LYS A 412 21.07 22.50 -24.84
C LYS A 412 19.67 22.54 -24.22
N ALA A 413 19.19 23.71 -23.83
CA ALA A 413 17.83 23.88 -23.30
C ALA A 413 16.74 23.35 -24.25
N LYS A 414 16.86 23.54 -25.57
CA LYS A 414 15.92 22.96 -26.53
C LYS A 414 15.94 21.44 -26.48
N THR A 415 17.13 20.85 -26.56
CA THR A 415 17.35 19.39 -26.48
C THR A 415 16.80 18.80 -25.19
N TYR A 416 17.04 19.47 -24.05
CA TYR A 416 16.60 19.03 -22.74
C TYR A 416 15.08 19.11 -22.60
N LEU A 417 14.43 20.13 -23.18
CA LEU A 417 12.98 20.23 -23.19
C LEU A 417 12.32 19.19 -24.10
N GLU A 418 12.93 18.88 -25.25
CA GLU A 418 12.48 17.80 -26.14
C GLU A 418 12.61 16.44 -25.45
N PHE A 419 13.72 16.19 -24.76
CA PHE A 419 13.89 15.02 -23.90
C PHE A 419 12.78 14.96 -22.85
N ALA A 420 12.55 16.05 -22.11
CA ALA A 420 11.55 16.05 -21.05
C ALA A 420 10.14 15.70 -21.57
N ARG A 421 9.75 16.30 -22.69
CA ARG A 421 8.49 15.95 -23.37
C ARG A 421 8.46 14.48 -23.78
N SER A 422 9.53 13.95 -24.37
CA SER A 422 9.56 12.55 -24.82
C SER A 422 9.36 11.56 -23.66
N GLN A 423 9.92 11.84 -22.49
CA GLN A 423 9.77 10.97 -21.30
C GLN A 423 8.38 11.12 -20.67
N ALA A 424 7.80 12.32 -20.66
CA ALA A 424 6.39 12.51 -20.29
C ALA A 424 5.47 11.71 -21.22
N ASP A 425 5.65 11.87 -22.53
CA ASP A 425 4.85 11.19 -23.54
C ASP A 425 5.01 9.66 -23.46
N TYR A 426 6.19 9.14 -23.13
CA TYR A 426 6.41 7.72 -22.86
C TYR A 426 5.55 7.22 -21.69
N ALA A 427 5.61 7.89 -20.54
CA ALA A 427 4.84 7.52 -19.35
C ALA A 427 3.31 7.60 -19.61
N LEU A 428 2.87 8.56 -20.40
CA LEU A 428 1.45 8.82 -20.69
C LEU A 428 0.87 7.98 -21.83
N GLY A 429 1.71 7.49 -22.75
CA GLY A 429 1.35 6.36 -23.60
C GLY A 429 1.85 6.34 -25.04
N SER A 430 2.96 7.01 -25.37
CA SER A 430 3.54 7.02 -26.72
C SER A 430 3.91 5.61 -27.23
N THR A 431 4.04 4.65 -26.31
CA THR A 431 4.29 3.23 -26.62
C THR A 431 3.05 2.43 -27.06
N GLY A 432 1.88 3.06 -27.04
CA GLY A 432 0.56 2.46 -27.31
C GLY A 432 -0.26 2.14 -26.05
N ARG A 433 0.25 2.46 -24.86
CA ARG A 433 -0.41 2.25 -23.57
C ARG A 433 0.17 3.17 -22.50
N SER A 434 -0.67 3.62 -21.57
CA SER A 434 -0.29 4.42 -20.40
C SER A 434 0.41 3.57 -19.34
N PHE A 435 1.32 4.20 -18.58
CA PHE A 435 1.91 3.66 -17.35
C PHE A 435 1.41 4.38 -16.09
N VAL A 436 0.37 5.20 -16.23
CA VAL A 436 -0.27 5.93 -15.13
C VAL A 436 -1.62 5.30 -14.86
N VAL A 437 -1.81 4.77 -13.64
CA VAL A 437 -3.05 4.08 -13.23
C VAL A 437 -4.26 4.99 -13.44
N GLY A 438 -5.28 4.47 -14.11
CA GLY A 438 -6.54 5.18 -14.37
C GLY A 438 -6.44 6.38 -15.34
N PHE A 439 -5.36 6.50 -16.12
CA PHE A 439 -5.19 7.56 -17.13
C PHE A 439 -4.88 6.98 -18.51
N GLY A 440 -5.46 7.58 -19.57
CA GLY A 440 -5.11 7.27 -20.96
C GLY A 440 -5.52 5.87 -21.42
N GLU A 441 -4.87 5.37 -22.47
CA GLU A 441 -5.17 4.10 -23.13
C GLU A 441 -4.51 2.92 -22.40
N ASN A 442 -5.27 1.86 -22.11
CA ASN A 442 -4.79 0.62 -21.46
C ASN A 442 -3.83 0.84 -20.25
N PRO A 443 -4.24 1.63 -19.24
CA PRO A 443 -3.41 1.86 -18.05
C PRO A 443 -3.23 0.59 -17.21
N PRO A 444 -2.22 0.56 -16.31
CA PRO A 444 -2.09 -0.50 -15.32
C PRO A 444 -3.34 -0.60 -14.45
N LYS A 445 -3.73 -1.85 -14.14
CA LYS A 445 -4.90 -2.19 -13.32
C LYS A 445 -4.53 -2.97 -12.06
N ARG A 446 -3.34 -3.56 -12.02
CA ARG A 446 -2.89 -4.42 -10.92
C ARG A 446 -1.56 -3.92 -10.32
N PRO A 447 -1.45 -2.62 -9.93
CA PRO A 447 -0.25 -2.14 -9.26
C PRO A 447 0.01 -2.94 -7.99
N HIS A 448 1.27 -3.05 -7.55
CA HIS A 448 1.60 -3.67 -6.28
C HIS A 448 1.17 -2.74 -5.15
N HIS A 449 -0.10 -2.78 -4.74
CA HIS A 449 -0.61 -1.87 -3.71
C HIS A 449 -1.71 -2.49 -2.85
N ARG A 450 -1.44 -2.66 -1.55
CA ARG A 450 -2.31 -3.36 -0.58
C ARG A 450 -3.73 -2.82 -0.50
N THR A 451 -3.90 -1.53 -0.23
CA THR A 451 -5.24 -0.95 0.01
C THR A 451 -6.06 -0.87 -1.29
N ALA A 452 -5.46 -0.42 -2.40
CA ALA A 452 -6.11 -0.43 -3.71
C ALA A 452 -6.51 -1.84 -4.20
N HIS A 453 -5.70 -2.86 -3.90
CA HIS A 453 -6.09 -4.25 -4.13
C HIS A 453 -7.32 -4.63 -3.31
N GLY A 454 -7.33 -4.29 -2.02
CA GLY A 454 -8.48 -4.46 -1.14
C GLY A 454 -8.74 -5.92 -0.75
N SER A 455 -7.67 -6.72 -0.63
CA SER A 455 -7.73 -8.10 -0.13
C SER A 455 -8.37 -8.17 1.25
N TRP A 456 -9.38 -9.02 1.39
CA TRP A 456 -9.92 -9.41 2.70
C TRP A 456 -9.24 -10.67 3.27
N ALA A 457 -8.43 -11.35 2.47
CA ALA A 457 -8.03 -12.74 2.69
C ALA A 457 -6.56 -12.90 3.13
N ASP A 458 -5.81 -11.80 3.25
CA ASP A 458 -4.35 -11.82 3.40
C ASP A 458 -3.67 -12.55 2.23
N SER A 459 -4.01 -12.11 1.00
CA SER A 459 -3.50 -12.73 -0.22
C SER A 459 -3.49 -11.74 -1.39
N GLN A 460 -2.42 -11.74 -2.18
CA GLN A 460 -2.36 -11.03 -3.46
C GLN A 460 -3.20 -11.67 -4.57
N MET A 461 -3.68 -12.89 -4.35
CA MET A 461 -4.47 -13.64 -5.34
C MET A 461 -5.98 -13.48 -5.11
N GLU A 462 -6.38 -12.87 -4.00
CA GLU A 462 -7.78 -12.75 -3.60
C GLU A 462 -8.10 -11.31 -3.16
N PRO A 463 -8.96 -10.59 -3.90
CA PRO A 463 -9.55 -10.97 -5.19
C PRO A 463 -8.52 -11.03 -6.34
N PRO A 464 -8.85 -11.61 -7.51
CA PRO A 464 -7.92 -11.64 -8.64
C PRO A 464 -7.63 -10.24 -9.24
N GLU A 465 -8.59 -9.31 -9.11
CA GLU A 465 -8.53 -7.95 -9.62
C GLU A 465 -8.52 -6.95 -8.49
N HIS A 466 -7.92 -5.77 -8.70
CA HIS A 466 -8.03 -4.68 -7.74
C HIS A 466 -9.47 -4.21 -7.60
N ARG A 467 -9.87 -3.90 -6.36
CA ARG A 467 -11.20 -3.37 -6.04
C ARG A 467 -11.29 -1.86 -6.23
N HIS A 468 -10.16 -1.17 -6.19
CA HIS A 468 -10.10 0.29 -6.31
C HIS A 468 -9.12 0.72 -7.40
N VAL A 469 -9.40 1.87 -8.01
CA VAL A 469 -8.51 2.50 -8.98
C VAL A 469 -7.61 3.51 -8.28
N LEU A 470 -6.32 3.21 -8.21
CA LEU A 470 -5.30 4.08 -7.61
C LEU A 470 -4.90 5.21 -8.59
N TYR A 471 -5.84 6.09 -8.92
CA TYR A 471 -5.67 7.11 -9.95
C TYR A 471 -4.38 7.91 -9.80
N GLY A 472 -3.65 8.02 -10.90
CA GLY A 472 -2.46 8.87 -11.01
C GLY A 472 -1.15 8.23 -10.54
N ALA A 473 -1.19 7.05 -9.93
CA ALA A 473 0.03 6.34 -9.57
C ALA A 473 0.85 5.99 -10.83
N LEU A 474 2.11 6.42 -10.87
CA LEU A 474 3.08 6.03 -11.88
C LEU A 474 3.70 4.70 -11.46
N VAL A 475 3.52 3.65 -12.26
CA VAL A 475 4.18 2.36 -11.98
C VAL A 475 5.68 2.44 -12.27
N GLY A 476 6.46 1.51 -11.71
CA GLY A 476 7.91 1.48 -11.89
C GLY A 476 8.35 1.51 -13.36
N GLY A 477 7.63 0.81 -14.23
CA GLY A 477 7.82 0.87 -15.68
C GLY A 477 8.38 -0.41 -16.28
N PRO A 478 8.69 -0.38 -17.59
CA PRO A 478 9.16 -1.57 -18.29
C PRO A 478 10.62 -1.91 -18.01
N ASP A 479 11.01 -3.10 -18.46
CA ASP A 479 12.41 -3.48 -18.60
C ASP A 479 13.13 -2.66 -19.70
N SER A 480 14.43 -2.88 -19.85
CA SER A 480 15.29 -2.15 -20.80
C SER A 480 14.94 -2.40 -22.28
N THR A 481 13.96 -3.25 -22.57
CA THR A 481 13.48 -3.61 -23.91
C THR A 481 12.01 -3.26 -24.14
N ASP A 482 11.43 -2.42 -23.28
CA ASP A 482 10.02 -2.00 -23.31
C ASP A 482 9.00 -3.09 -22.94
N ASN A 483 9.43 -4.24 -22.39
CA ASN A 483 8.48 -5.24 -21.91
C ASN A 483 7.95 -4.85 -20.54
N TYR A 484 6.65 -5.00 -20.38
CA TYR A 484 5.95 -4.71 -19.14
C TYR A 484 4.77 -5.64 -18.99
N THR A 485 4.61 -6.19 -17.79
CA THR A 485 3.51 -7.07 -17.40
C THR A 485 2.76 -6.45 -16.23
N ASP A 486 1.46 -6.25 -16.39
CA ASP A 486 0.57 -5.74 -15.35
C ASP A 486 0.20 -6.87 -14.37
N ASP A 487 1.10 -7.13 -13.43
CA ASP A 487 0.98 -8.18 -12.42
C ASP A 487 1.26 -7.62 -11.03
N ILE A 488 0.31 -7.82 -10.10
CA ILE A 488 0.41 -7.43 -8.70
C ILE A 488 1.64 -8.00 -8.00
N SER A 489 2.13 -9.17 -8.42
CA SER A 489 3.32 -9.80 -7.83
C SER A 489 4.64 -9.25 -8.37
N ASN A 490 4.60 -8.47 -9.46
CA ASN A 490 5.79 -7.88 -10.08
C ASN A 490 6.12 -6.52 -9.45
N TYR A 491 6.60 -6.54 -8.21
CA TYR A 491 7.03 -5.35 -7.47
C TYR A 491 8.25 -4.62 -8.09
N THR A 492 8.83 -5.11 -9.19
CA THR A 492 9.85 -4.36 -9.94
C THR A 492 9.20 -3.40 -10.95
N CYS A 493 8.27 -3.91 -11.76
CA CYS A 493 7.63 -3.12 -12.83
C CYS A 493 6.34 -2.42 -12.38
N ASN A 494 5.63 -3.03 -11.42
CA ASN A 494 4.27 -2.64 -10.99
C ASN A 494 4.20 -1.99 -9.62
N GLU A 495 5.33 -1.80 -8.93
CA GLU A 495 5.37 -0.96 -7.72
C GLU A 495 4.97 0.47 -8.04
N VAL A 496 4.36 1.13 -7.05
CA VAL A 496 4.00 2.53 -7.06
C VAL A 496 4.49 3.14 -5.75
N ALA A 497 5.03 4.36 -5.78
CA ALA A 497 5.57 4.99 -4.58
C ALA A 497 5.44 6.51 -4.59
N CYS A 498 5.49 7.13 -3.41
CA CYS A 498 5.48 8.59 -3.27
C CYS A 498 6.59 9.25 -4.09
N ASP A 499 7.80 8.68 -4.10
CA ASP A 499 8.94 9.24 -4.82
C ASP A 499 8.82 9.06 -6.34
N TYR A 500 8.09 8.03 -6.80
CA TYR A 500 7.86 7.77 -8.23
C TYR A 500 7.05 8.89 -8.87
N ASN A 501 6.06 9.41 -8.13
CA ASN A 501 5.22 10.50 -8.60
C ASN A 501 5.85 11.89 -8.42
N ALA A 502 6.89 12.04 -7.59
CA ALA A 502 7.33 13.35 -7.12
C ALA A 502 7.92 14.23 -8.25
N GLY A 503 8.98 13.75 -8.93
CA GLY A 503 9.52 14.42 -10.10
C GLY A 503 8.54 14.44 -11.27
N PHE A 504 7.71 13.41 -11.40
CA PHE A 504 6.68 13.31 -12.43
C PHE A 504 5.63 14.42 -12.36
N VAL A 505 5.17 14.81 -11.15
CA VAL A 505 4.27 15.95 -10.97
C VAL A 505 4.90 17.26 -11.46
N GLY A 506 6.19 17.49 -11.15
CA GLY A 506 6.92 18.65 -11.65
C GLY A 506 7.05 18.68 -13.18
N LEU A 507 7.30 17.52 -13.79
CA LEU A 507 7.31 17.36 -15.24
C LEU A 507 5.93 17.67 -15.86
N LEU A 508 4.85 17.10 -15.31
CA LEU A 508 3.49 17.31 -15.80
C LEU A 508 3.05 18.77 -15.68
N ALA A 509 3.41 19.46 -14.60
CA ALA A 509 3.15 20.89 -14.45
C ALA A 509 3.80 21.71 -15.57
N LYS A 510 5.05 21.38 -15.94
CA LYS A 510 5.71 22.00 -17.09
C LYS A 510 5.02 21.66 -18.41
N MET A 511 4.67 20.39 -18.63
CA MET A 511 3.99 19.98 -19.86
C MET A 511 2.63 20.65 -20.01
N TYR A 512 1.86 20.77 -18.93
CA TYR A 512 0.61 21.53 -18.90
C TYR A 512 0.84 23.02 -19.22
N LYS A 513 1.87 23.65 -18.61
CA LYS A 513 2.21 25.05 -18.89
C LYS A 513 2.51 25.30 -20.38
N LEU A 514 3.11 24.34 -21.08
CA LEU A 514 3.46 24.46 -22.49
C LEU A 514 2.36 24.03 -23.46
N TYR A 515 1.59 23.01 -23.10
CA TYR A 515 0.71 22.29 -24.02
C TYR A 515 -0.74 22.14 -23.56
N GLY A 516 -1.08 22.68 -22.38
CA GLY A 516 -2.42 22.65 -21.83
C GLY A 516 -2.98 21.25 -21.61
N GLY A 517 -4.30 21.14 -21.77
CA GLY A 517 -5.10 19.96 -21.49
C GLY A 517 -5.90 20.15 -20.23
N SER A 518 -7.22 20.23 -20.35
CA SER A 518 -8.10 20.55 -19.23
C SER A 518 -8.23 19.35 -18.27
N PRO A 519 -7.93 19.52 -16.97
CA PRO A 519 -8.40 18.63 -15.91
C PRO A 519 -9.90 18.34 -15.99
N ASP A 520 -10.34 17.22 -15.42
CA ASP A 520 -11.77 16.93 -15.30
C ASP A 520 -12.34 17.65 -14.05
N PRO A 521 -13.22 18.65 -14.20
CA PRO A 521 -13.78 19.39 -13.07
C PRO A 521 -14.67 18.54 -12.17
N LYS A 522 -15.09 17.35 -12.59
CA LYS A 522 -15.91 16.41 -11.81
C LYS A 522 -15.08 15.27 -11.20
N PHE A 523 -13.77 15.25 -11.41
CA PHE A 523 -12.92 14.18 -10.98
C PHE A 523 -12.95 14.00 -9.46
N ASN A 524 -13.20 12.76 -9.04
CA ASN A 524 -13.10 12.27 -7.68
C ASN A 524 -12.87 10.75 -7.73
N GLY A 525 -12.45 10.17 -6.61
CA GLY A 525 -12.34 8.73 -6.39
C GLY A 525 -13.51 8.15 -5.60
N ILE A 526 -14.73 8.70 -5.72
CA ILE A 526 -15.94 8.13 -5.14
C ILE A 526 -16.42 7.01 -6.06
N GLU A 527 -16.11 5.78 -5.68
CA GLU A 527 -16.45 4.58 -6.44
C GLU A 527 -17.85 4.08 -6.10
N GLU A 528 -18.53 3.48 -7.08
CA GLU A 528 -19.72 2.69 -6.76
C GLU A 528 -19.29 1.43 -6.01
N VAL A 529 -19.99 1.08 -4.94
CA VAL A 529 -19.79 -0.19 -4.23
C VAL A 529 -20.47 -1.31 -5.03
N PRO A 530 -19.74 -2.18 -5.74
CA PRO A 530 -20.33 -3.13 -6.67
C PRO A 530 -20.74 -4.46 -6.01
N GLU A 531 -20.35 -4.67 -4.76
CA GLU A 531 -20.48 -5.93 -4.02
C GLU A 531 -21.00 -5.72 -2.60
N ASP A 532 -21.72 -6.70 -2.05
CA ASP A 532 -22.08 -6.64 -0.63
C ASP A 532 -20.85 -6.91 0.24
N GLU A 533 -20.55 -5.94 1.10
CA GLU A 533 -19.37 -5.97 1.97
C GLU A 533 -19.54 -6.93 3.16
N ILE A 534 -20.75 -6.99 3.74
CA ILE A 534 -21.02 -7.77 4.94
C ILE A 534 -22.24 -8.63 4.67
N PHE A 535 -22.13 -9.95 4.75
CA PHE A 535 -23.23 -10.86 4.43
C PHE A 535 -23.06 -12.22 5.12
N VAL A 536 -24.10 -13.03 5.07
CA VAL A 536 -24.06 -14.43 5.53
C VAL A 536 -24.19 -15.38 4.34
N GLU A 537 -23.34 -16.39 4.32
CA GLU A 537 -23.53 -17.61 3.53
C GLU A 537 -24.07 -18.70 4.45
N ALA A 538 -25.08 -19.45 4.03
CA ALA A 538 -25.65 -20.50 4.84
C ALA A 538 -26.01 -21.75 4.03
N GLY A 539 -26.11 -22.87 4.71
CA GLY A 539 -26.51 -24.16 4.15
C GLY A 539 -27.00 -25.10 5.23
N VAL A 540 -27.68 -26.18 4.82
CA VAL A 540 -28.14 -27.22 5.74
C VAL A 540 -26.95 -28.11 6.11
N ASN A 541 -26.59 -28.11 7.39
CA ASN A 541 -25.52 -28.97 7.92
C ASN A 541 -26.05 -30.37 8.24
N ALA A 542 -27.23 -30.43 8.86
CA ALA A 542 -27.95 -31.66 9.15
C ALA A 542 -29.45 -31.37 9.29
N SER A 543 -30.28 -32.38 9.06
CA SER A 543 -31.72 -32.30 9.28
C SER A 543 -32.25 -33.64 9.78
N GLY A 544 -33.32 -33.59 10.56
CA GLY A 544 -34.05 -34.77 11.00
C GLY A 544 -35.54 -34.46 11.15
N ASN A 545 -36.34 -35.47 11.51
CA ASN A 545 -37.80 -35.30 11.60
C ASN A 545 -38.24 -34.17 12.53
N ASN A 546 -37.46 -33.86 13.57
CA ASN A 546 -37.78 -32.85 14.58
C ASN A 546 -36.75 -31.72 14.66
N PHE A 547 -35.80 -31.59 13.72
CA PHE A 547 -34.81 -30.50 13.79
C PHE A 547 -34.26 -30.10 12.42
N ILE A 548 -33.79 -28.85 12.36
CA ILE A 548 -32.90 -28.35 11.30
C ILE A 548 -31.61 -27.83 11.93
N GLU A 549 -30.47 -28.12 11.32
CA GLU A 549 -29.16 -27.59 11.68
C GLU A 549 -28.57 -26.82 10.51
N ILE A 550 -28.26 -25.56 10.75
CA ILE A 550 -27.76 -24.61 9.76
C ILE A 550 -26.28 -24.38 10.02
N LYS A 551 -25.47 -24.49 8.96
CA LYS A 551 -24.11 -23.95 8.92
C LYS A 551 -24.18 -22.57 8.30
N ALA A 552 -23.83 -21.54 9.07
CA ALA A 552 -23.77 -20.15 8.61
C ALA A 552 -22.34 -19.61 8.72
N ILE A 553 -21.92 -18.83 7.73
CA ILE A 553 -20.63 -18.14 7.67
C ILE A 553 -20.92 -16.66 7.48
N ILE A 554 -20.69 -15.85 8.51
CA ILE A 554 -20.71 -14.40 8.38
C ILE A 554 -19.39 -13.94 7.76
N ASN A 555 -19.47 -13.05 6.78
CA ASN A 555 -18.35 -12.52 6.01
C ASN A 555 -18.28 -11.00 6.20
N ASN A 556 -17.07 -10.45 6.40
CA ASN A 556 -16.73 -9.03 6.29
C ASN A 556 -15.65 -8.87 5.21
N LYS A 557 -16.07 -8.53 4.00
CA LYS A 557 -15.24 -8.18 2.85
C LYS A 557 -15.30 -6.67 2.58
N SER A 558 -15.38 -5.84 3.61
CA SER A 558 -15.45 -4.38 3.43
C SER A 558 -14.25 -3.82 2.65
N GLY A 559 -14.49 -2.75 1.91
CA GLY A 559 -13.54 -2.04 1.05
C GLY A 559 -13.88 -0.56 0.84
N TRP A 560 -15.07 -0.08 1.24
CA TRP A 560 -15.49 1.32 1.05
C TRP A 560 -15.91 2.05 2.34
N PRO A 561 -14.98 2.33 3.27
CA PRO A 561 -13.65 1.74 3.37
C PRO A 561 -13.68 0.38 4.06
N ALA A 562 -12.55 -0.33 4.02
CA ALA A 562 -12.32 -1.48 4.88
C ALA A 562 -12.49 -1.10 6.36
N ARG A 563 -13.14 -1.98 7.14
CA ARG A 563 -13.44 -1.68 8.54
C ARG A 563 -13.53 -2.93 9.41
N VAL A 564 -13.16 -2.76 10.66
CA VAL A 564 -13.38 -3.75 11.71
C VAL A 564 -14.85 -3.69 12.14
N CYS A 565 -15.52 -4.84 12.18
CA CYS A 565 -16.85 -4.97 12.76
C CYS A 565 -16.76 -5.85 14.02
N GLU A 566 -17.24 -5.34 15.15
CA GLU A 566 -17.21 -6.05 16.44
C GLU A 566 -18.62 -6.27 17.03
N ASN A 567 -19.67 -5.80 16.35
CA ASN A 567 -21.05 -5.85 16.81
C ASN A 567 -21.99 -6.47 15.77
N LEU A 568 -21.47 -7.40 14.97
CA LEU A 568 -22.26 -8.08 13.96
C LEU A 568 -23.22 -9.09 14.60
N SER A 569 -24.44 -9.15 14.08
CA SER A 569 -25.38 -10.23 14.35
C SER A 569 -26.17 -10.58 13.11
N PHE A 570 -26.79 -11.76 13.07
CA PHE A 570 -27.73 -12.12 12.01
C PHE A 570 -28.92 -12.87 12.57
N ARG A 571 -30.01 -12.90 11.81
CA ARG A 571 -31.26 -13.56 12.22
C ARG A 571 -31.68 -14.65 11.23
N TYR A 572 -32.00 -15.82 11.77
CA TYR A 572 -32.60 -16.92 11.02
C TYR A 572 -34.08 -17.04 11.40
N PHE A 573 -34.97 -16.70 10.46
CA PHE A 573 -36.41 -16.66 10.65
C PHE A 573 -37.06 -18.00 10.32
N ILE A 574 -37.90 -18.48 11.24
CA ILE A 574 -38.66 -19.72 11.15
C ILE A 574 -40.16 -19.45 11.24
N ASN A 575 -40.97 -20.32 10.62
CA ASN A 575 -42.42 -20.34 10.80
C ASN A 575 -42.79 -21.56 11.65
N ILE A 576 -43.37 -21.35 12.83
CA ILE A 576 -43.65 -22.43 13.78
C ILE A 576 -45.11 -22.94 13.72
N GLU A 577 -45.84 -22.69 12.63
CA GLU A 577 -47.24 -23.08 12.49
C GLU A 577 -47.46 -24.59 12.74
N GLU A 578 -46.56 -25.45 12.27
CA GLU A 578 -46.62 -26.89 12.51
C GLU A 578 -46.39 -27.26 13.98
N ILE A 579 -45.58 -26.49 14.70
CA ILE A 579 -45.34 -26.64 16.14
C ILE A 579 -46.60 -26.25 16.92
N VAL A 580 -47.23 -25.14 16.56
CA VAL A 580 -48.50 -24.69 17.15
C VAL A 580 -49.62 -25.69 16.88
N ASN A 581 -49.73 -26.21 15.65
CA ASN A 581 -50.71 -27.23 15.27
C ASN A 581 -50.51 -28.56 16.02
N ALA A 582 -49.28 -28.87 16.44
CA ALA A 582 -48.97 -30.01 17.30
C ALA A 582 -49.27 -29.76 18.80
N GLY A 583 -49.87 -28.62 19.15
CA GLY A 583 -50.18 -28.25 20.54
C GLY A 583 -48.95 -27.84 21.34
N LYS A 584 -47.88 -27.42 20.66
CA LYS A 584 -46.63 -26.93 21.24
C LYS A 584 -46.48 -25.42 21.01
N SER A 585 -45.43 -24.85 21.57
CA SER A 585 -45.15 -23.42 21.53
C SER A 585 -43.66 -23.15 21.24
N ALA A 586 -43.31 -21.90 20.97
CA ALA A 586 -41.91 -21.50 20.76
C ALA A 586 -41.00 -21.85 21.94
N SER A 587 -41.50 -21.83 23.18
CA SER A 587 -40.73 -22.21 24.38
C SER A 587 -40.41 -23.70 24.47
N ASP A 588 -41.06 -24.54 23.66
CA ASP A 588 -40.75 -25.97 23.57
C ASP A 588 -39.59 -26.25 22.59
N LEU A 589 -39.18 -25.25 21.79
CA LEU A 589 -38.05 -25.37 20.86
C LEU A 589 -36.73 -25.15 21.61
N GLN A 590 -35.72 -25.93 21.24
CA GLN A 590 -34.36 -25.81 21.77
C GLN A 590 -33.41 -25.33 20.68
N VAL A 591 -32.61 -24.32 21.01
CA VAL A 591 -31.51 -23.84 20.17
C VAL A 591 -30.18 -24.35 20.75
N SER A 592 -29.38 -25.01 19.93
CA SER A 592 -28.06 -25.52 20.34
C SER A 592 -27.02 -25.30 19.26
N SER A 593 -25.73 -25.49 19.61
CA SER A 593 -24.60 -25.35 18.69
C SER A 593 -23.61 -26.47 18.93
N SER A 594 -23.19 -27.15 17.87
CA SER A 594 -22.09 -28.12 17.88
C SER A 594 -20.73 -27.48 17.56
N TYR A 595 -20.72 -26.38 16.80
CA TYR A 595 -19.52 -25.63 16.43
C TYR A 595 -19.84 -24.15 16.24
N ASN A 596 -19.09 -23.25 16.87
CA ASN A 596 -19.34 -21.82 16.82
C ASN A 596 -18.06 -21.04 17.13
N GLN A 597 -17.72 -20.07 16.28
CA GLN A 597 -16.55 -19.20 16.42
C GLN A 597 -16.89 -17.83 17.04
N GLY A 598 -17.36 -17.82 18.29
CA GLY A 598 -17.48 -16.60 19.10
C GLY A 598 -18.88 -15.97 19.17
N ALA A 599 -19.89 -16.58 18.58
CA ALA A 599 -21.26 -16.10 18.66
C ALA A 599 -21.96 -16.51 19.97
N LYS A 600 -23.00 -15.78 20.35
CA LYS A 600 -24.01 -16.15 21.33
C LYS A 600 -25.32 -16.41 20.59
N LEU A 601 -25.94 -17.56 20.86
CA LEU A 601 -27.24 -17.89 20.29
C LEU A 601 -28.34 -17.47 21.25
N SER A 602 -29.38 -16.84 20.72
CA SER A 602 -30.60 -16.61 21.50
C SER A 602 -31.49 -17.85 21.52
N ASP A 603 -32.40 -17.90 22.50
CA ASP A 603 -33.62 -18.69 22.35
C ASP A 603 -34.45 -18.17 21.16
N VAL A 604 -35.47 -18.93 20.77
CA VAL A 604 -36.40 -18.54 19.70
C VAL A 604 -37.21 -17.30 20.13
N LYS A 605 -37.07 -16.20 19.39
CA LYS A 605 -37.73 -14.90 19.65
C LYS A 605 -38.91 -14.69 18.71
N HIS A 606 -40.02 -14.16 19.23
CA HIS A 606 -41.19 -13.83 18.39
C HIS A 606 -40.90 -12.65 17.48
N TYR A 607 -41.30 -12.74 16.20
CA TYR A 607 -41.24 -11.64 15.24
C TYR A 607 -42.64 -11.11 14.95
N LYS A 608 -43.48 -11.92 14.30
CA LYS A 608 -44.84 -11.56 13.91
C LYS A 608 -45.64 -12.81 13.54
N ASP A 609 -46.90 -12.88 13.95
CA ASP A 609 -47.78 -14.04 13.66
C ASP A 609 -47.10 -15.35 14.09
N ASN A 610 -47.01 -16.36 13.22
CA ASN A 610 -46.28 -17.61 13.46
C ASN A 610 -44.78 -17.52 13.13
N ILE A 611 -44.27 -16.34 12.77
CA ILE A 611 -42.86 -16.11 12.43
C ILE A 611 -42.08 -15.77 13.69
N TYR A 612 -41.00 -16.53 13.91
CA TYR A 612 -40.03 -16.37 14.98
C TYR A 612 -38.62 -16.31 14.38
N TYR A 613 -37.61 -16.06 15.20
CA TYR A 613 -36.22 -16.10 14.75
C TYR A 613 -35.25 -16.54 15.84
N VAL A 614 -34.12 -17.06 15.42
CA VAL A 614 -32.91 -17.20 16.24
C VAL A 614 -31.96 -16.08 15.88
N GLU A 615 -31.47 -15.36 16.88
CA GLU A 615 -30.42 -14.35 16.72
C GLU A 615 -29.06 -14.99 17.01
N VAL A 616 -28.14 -14.82 16.07
CA VAL A 616 -26.73 -15.18 16.23
C VAL A 616 -25.96 -13.89 16.44
N ASP A 617 -25.55 -13.63 17.67
CA ASP A 617 -24.90 -12.40 18.09
C ASP A 617 -23.38 -12.61 18.21
N LEU A 618 -22.60 -11.94 17.36
CA LEU A 618 -21.13 -11.96 17.39
C LEU A 618 -20.54 -10.72 18.08
N SER A 619 -21.33 -10.00 18.88
CA SER A 619 -20.83 -8.84 19.63
C SER A 619 -19.65 -9.21 20.54
N GLY A 620 -18.53 -8.49 20.37
CA GLY A 620 -17.23 -8.75 20.98
C GLY A 620 -16.29 -9.64 20.16
N THR A 621 -16.75 -10.18 19.02
CA THR A 621 -15.89 -10.92 18.08
C THR A 621 -15.40 -9.98 16.99
N LYS A 622 -14.07 -9.81 16.89
CA LYS A 622 -13.45 -9.00 15.84
C LYS A 622 -13.52 -9.70 14.48
N ILE A 623 -14.20 -9.08 13.52
CA ILE A 623 -14.32 -9.57 12.13
C ILE A 623 -13.89 -8.45 11.19
N TYR A 624 -12.84 -8.67 10.41
CA TYR A 624 -12.22 -7.63 9.58
C TYR A 624 -11.56 -8.23 8.33
N PRO A 625 -11.50 -7.47 7.20
CA PRO A 625 -10.94 -7.94 5.94
C PRO A 625 -9.40 -7.98 5.99
N GLY A 626 -8.82 -8.99 6.64
CA GLY A 626 -7.37 -9.06 6.84
C GLY A 626 -6.77 -10.46 7.05
N GLY A 627 -7.44 -11.50 6.55
CA GLY A 627 -6.95 -12.88 6.65
C GLY A 627 -8.07 -13.92 6.64
N GLN A 628 -7.77 -15.14 6.18
CA GLN A 628 -8.78 -16.21 5.99
C GLN A 628 -9.66 -16.45 7.21
N SER A 629 -9.09 -16.48 8.40
CA SER A 629 -9.85 -16.66 9.66
C SER A 629 -10.35 -15.34 10.24
N ALA A 630 -9.83 -14.20 9.79
CA ALA A 630 -10.18 -12.87 10.29
C ALA A 630 -11.49 -12.36 9.67
N TYR A 631 -11.64 -12.48 8.34
CA TYR A 631 -12.75 -11.88 7.60
C TYR A 631 -14.08 -12.65 7.75
N LYS A 632 -14.04 -13.89 8.23
CA LYS A 632 -15.25 -14.72 8.39
C LYS A 632 -15.31 -15.45 9.73
N LYS A 633 -16.52 -15.79 10.15
CA LYS A 633 -16.80 -16.65 11.31
C LYS A 633 -17.90 -17.64 10.97
N GLU A 634 -17.66 -18.91 11.27
CA GLU A 634 -18.62 -19.99 11.12
C GLU A 634 -19.38 -20.24 12.42
N VAL A 635 -20.70 -20.42 12.28
CA VAL A 635 -21.62 -20.78 13.36
C VAL A 635 -22.55 -21.88 12.84
N GLN A 636 -22.50 -23.04 13.49
CA GLN A 636 -23.42 -24.15 13.27
C GLN A 636 -24.45 -24.15 14.40
N PHE A 637 -25.71 -23.90 14.10
CA PHE A 637 -26.78 -23.88 15.09
C PHE A 637 -27.95 -24.76 14.67
N ARG A 638 -28.56 -25.40 15.66
CA ARG A 638 -29.68 -26.33 15.50
C ARG A 638 -30.91 -25.81 16.21
N ILE A 639 -32.05 -25.88 15.54
CA ILE A 639 -33.37 -25.64 16.10
C ILE A 639 -34.08 -26.99 16.19
N SER A 640 -34.41 -27.43 17.40
CA SER A 640 -35.00 -28.75 17.65
C SER A 640 -36.38 -28.61 18.31
N ALA A 641 -37.38 -29.25 17.72
CA ALA A 641 -38.68 -29.47 18.35
C ALA A 641 -38.62 -30.68 19.30
N PRO A 642 -39.55 -30.78 20.28
CA PRO A 642 -39.65 -31.95 21.15
C PRO A 642 -39.79 -33.25 20.36
N GLU A 643 -39.25 -34.34 20.92
CA GLU A 643 -39.37 -35.67 20.32
C GLU A 643 -40.83 -36.00 20.00
N GLY A 644 -41.07 -36.52 18.80
CA GLY A 644 -42.41 -36.80 18.28
C GLY A 644 -43.13 -35.61 17.61
N THR A 645 -42.53 -34.41 17.61
CA THR A 645 -43.03 -33.23 16.87
C THR A 645 -42.28 -33.11 15.55
N VAL A 646 -43.00 -32.99 14.42
CA VAL A 646 -42.39 -32.79 13.10
C VAL A 646 -41.98 -31.33 12.96
N PHE A 647 -40.73 -31.07 12.57
CA PHE A 647 -40.23 -29.74 12.22
C PHE A 647 -40.24 -29.58 10.70
N ASN A 648 -40.85 -28.51 10.19
CA ASN A 648 -40.96 -28.28 8.74
C ASN A 648 -40.12 -27.07 8.32
N PRO A 649 -38.90 -27.24 7.80
CA PRO A 649 -38.10 -26.09 7.38
C PRO A 649 -38.57 -25.45 6.07
N GLU A 650 -39.42 -26.11 5.27
CA GLU A 650 -39.81 -25.64 3.93
C GLU A 650 -40.70 -24.38 3.96
N ASN A 651 -41.36 -24.08 5.09
CA ASN A 651 -42.15 -22.87 5.30
C ASN A 651 -41.35 -21.75 6.00
N ASP A 652 -40.08 -21.99 6.36
CA ASP A 652 -39.22 -21.02 7.02
C ASP A 652 -38.74 -19.96 6.03
N TYR A 653 -38.83 -18.69 6.41
CA TYR A 653 -38.38 -17.59 5.56
C TYR A 653 -36.88 -17.69 5.25
N SER A 654 -36.05 -18.02 6.25
CA SER A 654 -34.60 -18.08 6.07
C SER A 654 -34.08 -19.38 5.43
N TYR A 655 -34.93 -20.39 5.26
CA TYR A 655 -34.58 -21.65 4.59
C TYR A 655 -34.56 -21.53 3.05
N GLN A 656 -35.17 -20.48 2.51
CA GLN A 656 -35.27 -20.24 1.07
C GLN A 656 -33.90 -20.29 0.38
N GLY A 657 -33.75 -21.23 -0.55
CA GLY A 657 -32.53 -21.41 -1.35
C GLY A 657 -31.41 -22.19 -0.66
N LEU A 658 -31.60 -22.64 0.58
CA LEU A 658 -30.61 -23.44 1.29
C LEU A 658 -30.72 -24.92 0.90
N SER A 659 -29.59 -25.62 0.89
CA SER A 659 -29.53 -27.06 0.59
C SER A 659 -28.46 -27.75 1.43
N ALA A 660 -28.47 -29.08 1.44
CA ALA A 660 -27.47 -29.87 2.18
C ALA A 660 -26.09 -29.85 1.50
N GLY A 661 -25.03 -29.73 2.30
CA GLY A 661 -23.64 -29.90 1.86
C GLY A 661 -22.99 -28.73 1.13
N THR A 662 -23.72 -27.62 0.92
CA THR A 662 -23.16 -26.38 0.33
C THR A 662 -23.69 -25.15 1.05
N VAL A 663 -22.85 -24.12 1.19
CA VAL A 663 -23.28 -22.81 1.68
C VAL A 663 -23.49 -21.85 0.50
N VAL A 664 -24.52 -21.02 0.59
CA VAL A 664 -24.85 -19.99 -0.41
C VAL A 664 -25.11 -18.67 0.28
N LYS A 665 -24.71 -17.56 -0.33
CA LYS A 665 -25.07 -16.22 0.13
C LYS A 665 -26.59 -16.07 0.13
N SER A 666 -27.17 -15.73 1.28
CA SER A 666 -28.63 -15.67 1.45
C SER A 666 -29.09 -14.30 1.91
N GLU A 667 -29.86 -13.61 1.07
CA GLU A 667 -30.55 -12.36 1.45
C GLU A 667 -31.68 -12.57 2.47
N TYR A 668 -32.08 -13.83 2.71
CA TYR A 668 -33.14 -14.18 3.67
C TYR A 668 -32.61 -14.40 5.09
N ILE A 669 -31.30 -14.25 5.30
CA ILE A 669 -30.67 -14.21 6.61
C ILE A 669 -30.06 -12.80 6.78
N PRO A 670 -30.86 -11.82 7.24
CA PRO A 670 -30.38 -10.45 7.35
C PRO A 670 -29.27 -10.32 8.41
N VAL A 671 -28.32 -9.45 8.11
CA VAL A 671 -27.17 -9.13 8.95
C VAL A 671 -27.33 -7.72 9.48
N TYR A 672 -26.97 -7.54 10.74
CA TYR A 672 -27.03 -6.28 11.46
C TYR A 672 -25.64 -5.94 12.01
N ASP A 673 -25.29 -4.67 12.01
CA ASP A 673 -24.14 -4.13 12.73
C ASP A 673 -24.66 -3.17 13.81
N ALA A 674 -24.38 -3.48 15.07
CA ALA A 674 -24.92 -2.76 16.23
C ALA A 674 -26.46 -2.57 16.18
N GLY A 675 -27.17 -3.57 15.64
CA GLY A 675 -28.62 -3.57 15.49
C GLY A 675 -29.17 -2.86 14.25
N VAL A 676 -28.31 -2.24 13.42
CA VAL A 676 -28.70 -1.63 12.14
C VAL A 676 -28.57 -2.66 11.03
N LEU A 677 -29.63 -2.87 10.23
CA LEU A 677 -29.60 -3.78 9.08
C LEU A 677 -28.58 -3.32 8.04
N VAL A 678 -27.58 -4.16 7.75
CA VAL A 678 -26.50 -3.90 6.77
C VAL A 678 -26.57 -4.79 5.54
N PHE A 679 -27.26 -5.93 5.60
CA PHE A 679 -27.47 -6.84 4.46
C PHE A 679 -28.72 -7.69 4.61
N GLY A 680 -29.29 -8.12 3.49
CA GLY A 680 -30.46 -8.99 3.43
C GLY A 680 -31.77 -8.25 3.75
N ARG A 681 -32.82 -9.02 4.00
CA ARG A 681 -34.19 -8.52 4.20
C ARG A 681 -34.94 -9.34 5.24
N GLU A 682 -35.73 -8.66 6.06
CA GLU A 682 -36.62 -9.29 7.04
C GLU A 682 -37.95 -9.77 6.39
N PRO A 683 -38.65 -10.76 6.98
CA PRO A 683 -39.95 -11.20 6.50
C PRO A 683 -40.97 -10.06 6.40
N GLY A 684 -41.72 -10.01 5.30
CA GLY A 684 -42.73 -8.97 5.07
C GLY A 684 -42.18 -7.61 4.63
N SER A 685 -40.86 -7.48 4.48
CA SER A 685 -40.26 -6.34 3.78
C SER A 685 -40.74 -6.33 2.33
N ALA A 686 -41.25 -5.19 1.83
CA ALA A 686 -41.57 -5.06 0.41
C ALA A 686 -40.34 -5.43 -0.42
N SER A 687 -40.53 -6.13 -1.55
CA SER A 687 -39.44 -6.34 -2.50
C SER A 687 -39.01 -4.98 -3.02
N LYS A 688 -37.98 -4.40 -2.40
CA LYS A 688 -37.25 -3.33 -3.07
C LYS A 688 -36.60 -4.00 -4.27
N SER A 689 -37.15 -3.71 -5.45
CA SER A 689 -36.35 -3.64 -6.68
C SER A 689 -35.02 -2.98 -6.28
N THR A 690 -33.92 -3.58 -6.67
CA THR A 690 -32.54 -3.10 -6.47
C THR A 690 -32.34 -1.72 -7.10
N SER A 691 -32.94 -0.69 -6.52
CA SER A 691 -32.49 0.69 -6.63
C SER A 691 -31.52 0.92 -5.49
N LYS A 692 -30.24 1.00 -5.84
CA LYS A 692 -29.15 1.52 -5.01
C LYS A 692 -29.64 2.81 -4.33
N ASP A 693 -29.91 2.73 -3.03
CA ASP A 693 -30.10 3.91 -2.20
C ASP A 693 -29.39 3.64 -0.87
N ASN A 694 -28.09 3.98 -0.87
CA ASN A 694 -27.25 3.93 0.32
C ASN A 694 -27.69 5.05 1.25
N GLY A 695 -28.22 4.68 2.41
CA GLY A 695 -28.47 5.58 3.51
C GLY A 695 -27.15 6.12 4.09
N LEU A 696 -26.60 7.14 3.43
CA LEU A 696 -25.75 8.16 4.02
C LEU A 696 -26.31 9.50 3.57
N SER A 697 -26.74 10.30 4.55
CA SER A 697 -27.42 11.57 4.35
C SER A 697 -26.66 12.52 3.41
N LYS A 698 -27.25 12.81 2.24
CA LYS A 698 -26.80 13.87 1.32
C LYS A 698 -27.35 15.23 1.74
N ALA A 699 -26.48 16.23 1.83
CA ALA A 699 -26.85 17.62 1.56
C ALA A 699 -26.74 17.87 0.05
N THR A 700 -27.75 18.52 -0.54
CA THR A 700 -27.80 18.96 -1.95
C THR A 700 -27.79 20.50 -1.97
N PRO A 701 -27.41 21.17 -3.08
CA PRO A 701 -28.47 21.55 -4.01
C PRO A 701 -28.16 21.38 -5.51
N THR A 702 -29.25 20.99 -6.17
CA THR A 702 -29.61 20.79 -7.58
C THR A 702 -29.17 21.84 -8.60
N VAL A 703 -28.74 21.41 -9.79
CA VAL A 703 -29.04 22.07 -11.08
C VAL A 703 -29.31 21.02 -12.18
N LYS A 704 -30.31 21.33 -13.02
CA LYS A 704 -30.96 20.50 -14.05
C LYS A 704 -30.07 20.19 -15.26
N THR A 705 -30.18 18.97 -15.78
CA THR A 705 -29.64 18.50 -17.07
C THR A 705 -30.65 18.67 -18.20
N GLU A 706 -30.21 19.17 -19.35
CA GLU A 706 -30.85 18.97 -20.66
C GLU A 706 -30.05 17.92 -21.45
N SER A 707 -30.78 17.03 -22.11
CA SER A 707 -30.31 15.86 -22.85
C SER A 707 -30.16 16.14 -24.35
N GLN A 708 -29.13 15.60 -25.01
CA GLN A 708 -29.14 15.23 -26.44
C GLN A 708 -27.98 14.25 -26.80
N PRO A 709 -28.01 13.53 -27.95
CA PRO A 709 -27.93 12.07 -27.96
C PRO A 709 -26.64 11.46 -28.53
N THR A 710 -26.50 10.18 -28.20
CA THR A 710 -25.44 9.20 -28.51
C THR A 710 -25.29 8.89 -30.00
N ALA A 711 -24.06 8.87 -30.50
CA ALA A 711 -23.69 8.22 -31.76
C ALA A 711 -23.06 6.83 -31.47
N LYS A 712 -23.72 5.77 -31.97
CA LYS A 712 -23.22 4.38 -31.93
C LYS A 712 -22.22 4.18 -33.07
N HIS A 713 -21.01 3.71 -32.76
CA HIS A 713 -20.12 3.09 -33.74
C HIS A 713 -19.98 1.59 -33.48
N THR A 714 -20.31 0.83 -34.53
CA THR A 714 -20.31 -0.63 -34.66
C THR A 714 -18.89 -1.19 -34.74
N GLN A 715 -18.58 -2.16 -33.88
CA GLN A 715 -17.42 -3.04 -34.02
C GLN A 715 -17.76 -4.21 -34.95
N ASN A 716 -16.87 -4.49 -35.90
CA ASN A 716 -16.83 -5.76 -36.64
C ASN A 716 -15.54 -6.49 -36.24
N PRO A 717 -15.60 -7.78 -35.84
CA PRO A 717 -14.43 -8.57 -35.49
C PRO A 717 -13.75 -9.14 -36.76
N ALA A 718 -12.42 -9.05 -36.81
CA ALA A 718 -11.61 -9.72 -37.82
C ALA A 718 -11.26 -11.15 -37.38
N SER A 719 -11.50 -12.09 -38.29
CA SER A 719 -11.37 -13.54 -38.18
C SER A 719 -9.96 -14.06 -38.46
N ASP A 720 -9.63 -15.15 -37.76
CA ASP A 720 -8.91 -16.35 -38.21
C ASP A 720 -7.53 -16.26 -38.88
N PHE A 721 -6.53 -16.76 -38.15
CA PHE A 721 -5.46 -17.59 -38.69
C PHE A 721 -5.55 -19.02 -38.10
N LYS A 722 -5.88 -20.00 -38.95
CA LYS A 722 -5.59 -21.45 -38.77
C LYS A 722 -4.21 -21.70 -39.39
N THR A 723 -3.34 -22.64 -39.02
CA THR A 723 -3.41 -24.09 -38.65
C THR A 723 -1.92 -24.49 -38.34
N PRO A 724 -1.51 -25.73 -37.93
CA PRO A 724 -2.26 -26.98 -37.77
C PRO A 724 -2.01 -27.78 -36.46
N ALA A 725 -3.03 -28.57 -36.14
CA ALA A 725 -2.98 -29.70 -35.25
C ALA A 725 -2.24 -30.89 -35.89
N ASN A 726 -1.44 -31.62 -35.10
CA ASN A 726 -1.74 -33.04 -34.85
C ASN A 726 -0.88 -33.66 -33.73
N GLN A 727 -1.62 -34.21 -32.76
CA GLN A 727 -1.38 -35.46 -32.03
C GLN A 727 -0.17 -35.57 -31.09
N ASN A 728 -0.46 -35.46 -29.79
CA ASN A 728 -0.55 -36.67 -28.97
C ASN A 728 -1.49 -36.46 -27.78
N SER A 729 -2.58 -37.22 -27.80
CA SER A 729 -3.50 -37.43 -26.69
C SER A 729 -2.75 -38.02 -25.49
N VAL A 730 -2.67 -37.29 -24.38
CA VAL A 730 -2.32 -37.88 -23.08
C VAL A 730 -3.61 -37.99 -22.27
N LYS A 731 -4.02 -39.25 -22.07
CA LYS A 731 -5.06 -39.66 -21.13
C LYS A 731 -4.77 -39.00 -19.77
N LYS A 732 -5.81 -38.47 -19.12
CA LYS A 732 -5.81 -38.24 -17.66
C LYS A 732 -5.38 -39.55 -17.00
N ASP A 733 -4.13 -39.62 -16.56
CA ASP A 733 -3.66 -40.75 -15.76
C ASP A 733 -4.34 -40.66 -14.40
N GLN A 734 -4.96 -41.75 -13.98
CA GLN A 734 -5.65 -41.83 -12.71
C GLN A 734 -4.62 -41.75 -11.58
N GLY A 735 -4.90 -40.91 -10.59
CA GLY A 735 -4.01 -40.61 -9.47
C GLY A 735 -3.40 -41.86 -8.81
N ILE A 736 -2.09 -41.80 -8.59
CA ILE A 736 -1.37 -42.80 -7.81
C ILE A 736 -1.82 -42.67 -6.36
N LYS A 737 -2.74 -43.54 -5.91
CA LYS A 737 -3.09 -43.72 -4.50
C LYS A 737 -1.96 -44.45 -3.77
N GLY A 738 -0.87 -43.74 -3.48
CA GLY A 738 0.15 -44.16 -2.51
C GLY A 738 -0.26 -43.80 -1.08
N GLU A 739 0.21 -44.57 -0.09
CA GLU A 739 0.06 -44.22 1.34
C GLU A 739 0.70 -42.87 1.66
N VAL A 740 1.68 -42.42 0.86
CA VAL A 740 2.27 -41.08 0.94
C VAL A 740 2.41 -40.54 -0.48
N VAL A 741 2.03 -39.27 -0.67
CA VAL A 741 2.07 -38.59 -1.97
C VAL A 741 2.93 -37.33 -1.85
N LEU A 742 3.68 -37.02 -2.91
CA LEU A 742 4.38 -35.74 -3.07
C LEU A 742 3.74 -34.96 -4.22
N GLN A 743 3.42 -33.70 -3.95
CA GLN A 743 3.01 -32.73 -4.95
C GLN A 743 4.11 -31.69 -5.13
N TYR A 744 4.21 -31.18 -6.36
CA TYR A 744 5.25 -30.27 -6.81
C TYR A 744 4.64 -29.01 -7.42
N ALA A 745 5.28 -27.87 -7.18
CA ALA A 745 5.02 -26.62 -7.88
C ALA A 745 6.34 -25.85 -8.11
N ASN A 746 6.33 -24.91 -9.04
CA ASN A 746 7.45 -23.99 -9.23
C ASN A 746 7.20 -22.67 -8.51
N GLY A 747 8.20 -22.18 -7.79
CA GLY A 747 8.35 -20.75 -7.49
C GLY A 747 8.90 -19.96 -8.68
N ASN A 748 9.57 -20.62 -9.63
CA ASN A 748 10.05 -20.03 -10.89
C ASN A 748 10.00 -21.07 -12.02
N ALA A 749 9.10 -20.87 -12.99
CA ALA A 749 8.90 -21.77 -14.13
C ALA A 749 9.66 -21.34 -15.42
N GLY A 750 10.59 -20.38 -15.33
CA GLY A 750 11.39 -19.95 -16.48
C GLY A 750 12.30 -21.05 -16.98
N ALA A 751 12.36 -21.26 -18.31
CA ALA A 751 13.24 -22.27 -18.91
C ALA A 751 14.72 -22.06 -18.59
N THR A 752 15.12 -20.82 -18.30
CA THR A 752 16.45 -20.42 -17.90
C THR A 752 16.34 -19.53 -16.67
N SER A 753 17.12 -19.82 -15.62
CA SER A 753 17.08 -19.06 -14.37
C SER A 753 18.41 -19.18 -13.62
N ASN A 754 18.87 -18.10 -12.98
CA ASN A 754 20.01 -18.14 -12.06
C ASN A 754 19.65 -18.73 -10.68
N SER A 755 18.37 -19.03 -10.45
CA SER A 755 17.90 -19.67 -9.24
C SER A 755 16.75 -20.65 -9.51
N ILE A 756 16.87 -21.86 -9.00
CA ILE A 756 15.85 -22.91 -9.12
C ILE A 756 15.05 -22.95 -7.80
N ASN A 757 13.72 -22.86 -7.92
CA ASN A 757 12.82 -22.64 -6.77
C ASN A 757 11.71 -23.71 -6.71
N PRO A 758 12.01 -24.99 -6.41
CA PRO A 758 10.99 -26.01 -6.37
C PRO A 758 10.22 -25.94 -5.03
N ARG A 759 8.93 -26.22 -5.08
CA ARG A 759 8.06 -26.32 -3.91
C ARG A 759 7.54 -27.75 -3.81
N PHE A 760 7.53 -28.29 -2.59
CA PHE A 760 7.08 -29.65 -2.31
C PHE A 760 5.98 -29.65 -1.26
N LYS A 761 4.96 -30.49 -1.45
CA LYS A 761 3.94 -30.79 -0.45
C LYS A 761 3.85 -32.29 -0.27
N ILE A 762 4.15 -32.78 0.92
CA ILE A 762 4.07 -34.20 1.26
C ILE A 762 2.78 -34.43 2.02
N ILE A 763 1.97 -35.39 1.58
CA ILE A 763 0.67 -35.72 2.17
C ILE A 763 0.74 -37.17 2.66
N ASN A 764 0.41 -37.39 3.94
CA ASN A 764 0.34 -38.72 4.53
C ASN A 764 -1.09 -39.26 4.43
N ASN A 765 -1.37 -40.09 3.44
CA ASN A 765 -2.65 -40.78 3.27
C ASN A 765 -2.70 -42.14 3.99
N GLY A 766 -1.62 -42.53 4.66
CA GLY A 766 -1.50 -43.79 5.39
C GLY A 766 -2.17 -43.73 6.75
N THR A 767 -2.08 -44.83 7.50
CA THR A 767 -2.71 -44.97 8.83
C THR A 767 -1.74 -44.78 9.99
N LYS A 768 -0.47 -44.44 9.73
CA LYS A 768 0.58 -44.26 10.75
C LYS A 768 1.25 -42.90 10.57
N ALA A 769 1.61 -42.27 11.69
CA ALA A 769 2.41 -41.06 11.66
C ALA A 769 3.82 -41.34 11.10
N ILE A 770 4.37 -40.39 10.36
CA ILE A 770 5.71 -40.45 9.76
C ILE A 770 6.59 -39.46 10.52
N ASN A 771 7.75 -39.91 11.02
CA ASN A 771 8.71 -38.98 11.59
C ASN A 771 9.39 -38.19 10.47
N LEU A 772 9.32 -36.86 10.48
CA LEU A 772 9.84 -36.06 9.37
C LEU A 772 11.36 -36.18 9.24
N SER A 773 12.09 -36.47 10.32
CA SER A 773 13.54 -36.72 10.26
C SER A 773 13.93 -37.92 9.39
N ASP A 774 12.99 -38.83 9.13
CA ASP A 774 13.20 -39.99 8.26
C ASP A 774 12.88 -39.69 6.78
N VAL A 775 12.38 -38.50 6.47
CA VAL A 775 11.90 -38.10 5.14
C VAL A 775 13.02 -37.42 4.35
N LYS A 776 13.19 -37.87 3.09
CA LYS A 776 14.08 -37.24 2.10
C LYS A 776 13.34 -37.04 0.77
N ILE A 777 13.47 -35.85 0.19
CA ILE A 777 12.98 -35.49 -1.14
C ILE A 777 14.18 -35.35 -2.06
N ARG A 778 14.14 -35.90 -3.28
CA ARG A 778 15.21 -35.73 -4.27
C ARG A 778 14.71 -35.07 -5.55
N TYR A 779 15.38 -33.98 -5.90
CA TYR A 779 15.17 -33.20 -7.13
C TYR A 779 16.39 -33.39 -8.05
N TYR A 780 16.16 -33.93 -9.24
CA TYR A 780 17.17 -34.32 -10.22
C TYR A 780 17.22 -33.32 -11.37
N TYR A 781 18.43 -32.85 -11.69
CA TYR A 781 18.64 -31.77 -12.64
C TYR A 781 20.03 -31.88 -13.29
N THR A 782 20.24 -31.14 -14.37
CA THR A 782 21.54 -30.99 -15.01
C THR A 782 22.21 -29.73 -14.48
N LYS A 783 23.43 -29.83 -13.97
CA LYS A 783 24.16 -28.67 -13.47
C LYS A 783 24.98 -28.02 -14.58
N GLU A 784 24.55 -26.86 -15.06
CA GLU A 784 25.34 -26.08 -16.01
C GLU A 784 26.58 -25.47 -15.34
N GLY A 785 27.77 -25.93 -15.74
CA GLY A 785 29.04 -25.38 -15.29
C GLY A 785 29.54 -25.94 -13.96
N GLY A 786 30.72 -25.47 -13.53
CA GLY A 786 31.47 -26.06 -12.42
C GLY A 786 31.26 -25.43 -11.04
N ALA A 787 30.55 -24.28 -10.94
CA ALA A 787 30.46 -23.49 -9.71
C ALA A 787 29.76 -24.24 -8.56
N SER A 788 30.19 -24.01 -7.32
CA SER A 788 29.51 -24.50 -6.11
C SER A 788 28.08 -23.93 -6.01
N GLN A 789 27.23 -24.56 -5.20
CA GLN A 789 25.81 -24.20 -5.10
C GLN A 789 25.40 -23.93 -3.67
N ASN A 790 24.54 -22.94 -3.50
CA ASN A 790 23.95 -22.53 -2.23
C ASN A 790 22.50 -23.02 -2.14
N PHE A 791 22.05 -23.31 -0.92
CA PHE A 791 20.70 -23.78 -0.62
C PHE A 791 20.05 -22.89 0.44
N TRP A 792 18.79 -22.56 0.23
CA TRP A 792 17.93 -21.85 1.18
C TRP A 792 16.58 -22.53 1.31
N CYS A 793 16.06 -22.57 2.53
CA CYS A 793 14.65 -22.85 2.80
C CYS A 793 13.95 -21.51 2.99
N ASP A 794 13.16 -21.10 1.99
CA ASP A 794 12.45 -19.83 2.01
C ASP A 794 11.24 -19.92 2.97
N TRP A 795 10.55 -21.07 2.98
CA TRP A 795 9.45 -21.35 3.91
C TRP A 795 9.20 -22.84 4.09
N SER A 796 8.85 -23.28 5.31
CA SER A 796 8.41 -24.64 5.59
C SER A 796 7.41 -24.69 6.74
N SER A 797 6.34 -25.46 6.57
CA SER A 797 5.36 -25.70 7.64
C SER A 797 5.93 -26.53 8.80
N ALA A 798 7.10 -27.14 8.64
CA ALA A 798 7.87 -27.82 9.70
C ALA A 798 8.95 -26.92 10.34
N GLY A 799 8.96 -25.62 10.02
CA GLY A 799 9.94 -24.64 10.47
C GLY A 799 11.19 -24.59 9.57
N ASN A 800 11.57 -23.39 9.12
CA ASN A 800 12.65 -23.20 8.14
C ASN A 800 14.00 -23.78 8.61
N SER A 801 14.35 -23.57 9.88
CA SER A 801 15.61 -24.06 10.47
C SER A 801 15.70 -25.59 10.55
N ASN A 802 14.59 -26.28 10.37
CA ASN A 802 14.54 -27.74 10.38
C ASN A 802 14.70 -28.35 8.98
N VAL A 803 14.75 -27.55 7.91
CA VAL A 803 14.93 -28.05 6.54
C VAL A 803 16.41 -27.99 6.16
N THR A 804 16.89 -29.08 5.57
CA THR A 804 18.28 -29.27 5.14
C THR A 804 18.32 -29.54 3.64
N GLY A 805 19.36 -29.07 2.95
CA GLY A 805 19.59 -29.33 1.54
C GLY A 805 21.03 -29.79 1.30
N ASN A 806 21.21 -30.90 0.59
CA ASN A 806 22.52 -31.43 0.22
C ASN A 806 22.58 -31.72 -1.28
N PHE A 807 23.63 -31.27 -1.94
CA PHE A 807 23.88 -31.53 -3.35
C PHE A 807 24.84 -32.70 -3.52
N PHE A 808 24.55 -33.61 -4.45
CA PHE A 808 25.52 -34.62 -4.88
C PHE A 808 25.38 -34.96 -6.37
N ASN A 809 26.50 -35.35 -6.97
CA ASN A 809 26.53 -35.83 -8.34
C ASN A 809 26.03 -37.27 -8.40
N LEU A 810 25.27 -37.61 -9.44
CA LEU A 810 24.83 -38.98 -9.68
C LEU A 810 26.03 -39.83 -10.10
N SER A 811 26.16 -41.02 -9.51
CA SER A 811 27.22 -41.98 -9.86
C SER A 811 27.12 -42.50 -11.30
N SER A 812 25.94 -42.36 -11.92
CA SER A 812 25.69 -42.66 -13.32
C SER A 812 24.73 -41.61 -13.89
N PRO A 813 25.25 -40.50 -14.45
CA PRO A 813 24.44 -39.45 -15.05
C PRO A 813 23.48 -39.99 -16.11
N LYS A 814 22.30 -39.38 -16.20
CA LYS A 814 21.22 -39.69 -17.13
C LYS A 814 20.87 -38.47 -17.96
N GLU A 815 20.12 -38.68 -19.04
CA GLU A 815 19.59 -37.58 -19.82
C GLU A 815 18.69 -36.70 -18.93
N GLY A 816 19.07 -35.44 -18.78
CA GLY A 816 18.41 -34.44 -17.93
C GLY A 816 18.69 -34.53 -16.43
N ALA A 817 19.64 -35.36 -16.00
CA ALA A 817 20.05 -35.43 -14.60
C ALA A 817 21.50 -35.90 -14.45
N ASP A 818 22.38 -35.00 -14.01
CA ASP A 818 23.74 -35.32 -13.53
C ASP A 818 23.92 -35.01 -12.05
N THR A 819 23.04 -34.20 -11.49
CA THR A 819 23.10 -33.66 -10.13
C THR A 819 21.76 -33.88 -9.43
N CYS A 820 21.80 -34.10 -8.11
CA CYS A 820 20.64 -34.24 -7.27
C CYS A 820 20.74 -33.29 -6.08
N LEU A 821 19.66 -32.54 -5.82
CA LEU A 821 19.42 -31.88 -4.55
C LEU A 821 18.55 -32.79 -3.68
N GLU A 822 19.09 -33.24 -2.55
CA GLU A 822 18.34 -33.95 -1.51
C GLU A 822 17.93 -32.99 -0.41
N VAL A 823 16.63 -32.79 -0.27
CA VAL A 823 16.01 -32.01 0.81
C VAL A 823 15.59 -32.98 1.92
N GLY A 824 15.89 -32.66 3.16
CA GLY A 824 15.49 -33.46 4.32
C GLY A 824 15.16 -32.62 5.54
N PHE A 825 14.74 -33.27 6.62
CA PHE A 825 14.33 -32.58 7.84
C PHE A 825 15.21 -32.97 9.04
N GLY A 826 15.45 -32.02 9.94
CA GLY A 826 16.13 -32.21 11.22
C GLY A 826 15.21 -32.84 12.27
N SER A 827 15.78 -33.22 13.42
CA SER A 827 15.04 -33.85 14.53
C SER A 827 13.97 -32.96 15.15
N GLY A 828 14.06 -31.63 14.98
CA GLY A 828 13.08 -30.66 15.45
C GLY A 828 11.83 -30.52 14.56
N ALA A 829 11.78 -31.20 13.41
CA ALA A 829 10.68 -31.08 12.45
C ALA A 829 9.36 -31.73 12.91
N GLY A 830 9.40 -32.64 13.89
CA GLY A 830 8.21 -33.33 14.41
C GLY A 830 7.72 -34.47 13.51
N THR A 831 6.43 -34.80 13.65
CA THR A 831 5.78 -35.91 12.93
C THR A 831 4.71 -35.41 11.96
N LEU A 832 4.56 -36.12 10.85
CA LEU A 832 3.48 -35.96 9.89
C LEU A 832 2.40 -37.03 10.14
N ASP A 833 1.32 -36.63 10.80
CA ASP A 833 0.23 -37.51 11.19
C ASP A 833 -0.62 -37.99 9.99
N PRO A 834 -1.35 -39.11 10.12
CA PRO A 834 -2.34 -39.56 9.12
C PRO A 834 -3.31 -38.45 8.73
N GLY A 835 -3.48 -38.20 7.43
CA GLY A 835 -4.31 -37.14 6.87
C GLY A 835 -3.66 -35.75 6.86
N GLY A 836 -2.47 -35.59 7.46
CA GLY A 836 -1.73 -34.33 7.49
C GLY A 836 -0.88 -34.09 6.24
N SER A 837 -0.40 -32.85 6.11
CA SER A 837 0.59 -32.47 5.09
C SER A 837 1.71 -31.59 5.65
N VAL A 838 2.91 -31.70 5.07
CA VAL A 838 4.02 -30.74 5.27
C VAL A 838 4.35 -30.09 3.94
N GLU A 839 4.57 -28.79 3.97
CA GLU A 839 4.97 -28.00 2.79
C GLU A 839 6.36 -27.43 2.98
N VAL A 840 7.15 -27.43 1.90
CA VAL A 840 8.53 -26.96 1.86
C VAL A 840 8.76 -26.19 0.58
N GLN A 841 9.16 -24.93 0.71
CA GLN A 841 9.56 -24.04 -0.37
C GLN A 841 11.04 -23.75 -0.22
N ILE A 842 11.81 -24.12 -1.24
CA ILE A 842 13.26 -23.96 -1.23
C ILE A 842 13.72 -23.19 -2.46
N ARG A 843 14.93 -22.67 -2.36
CA ARG A 843 15.66 -22.07 -3.44
C ARG A 843 17.10 -22.55 -3.43
N PHE A 844 17.67 -22.72 -4.61
CA PHE A 844 19.11 -22.87 -4.76
C PHE A 844 19.64 -22.09 -5.96
N SER A 845 20.91 -21.72 -5.88
CA SER A 845 21.63 -21.04 -6.96
C SER A 845 23.10 -21.49 -7.00
N LYS A 846 23.79 -21.23 -8.11
CA LYS A 846 25.25 -21.27 -8.14
C LYS A 846 25.81 -20.05 -7.40
N GLU A 847 26.97 -20.20 -6.76
CA GLU A 847 27.66 -19.10 -6.05
C GLU A 847 27.97 -17.89 -6.96
N ASP A 848 28.19 -18.14 -8.25
CA ASP A 848 28.46 -17.13 -9.26
C ASP A 848 27.20 -16.55 -9.93
N TRP A 849 26.01 -17.00 -9.51
CA TRP A 849 24.71 -16.61 -10.08
C TRP A 849 24.57 -16.84 -11.60
N SER A 850 25.39 -17.73 -12.18
CA SER A 850 25.21 -18.12 -13.57
C SER A 850 23.90 -18.92 -13.75
N ASN A 851 23.30 -18.84 -14.93
CA ASN A 851 22.00 -19.46 -15.19
C ASN A 851 22.08 -20.99 -15.24
N TYR A 852 21.00 -21.64 -14.77
CA TYR A 852 20.64 -23.01 -15.07
C TYR A 852 19.70 -23.08 -16.28
N ASN A 853 19.63 -24.24 -16.94
CA ASN A 853 18.64 -24.52 -17.97
C ASN A 853 17.57 -25.48 -17.44
N GLN A 854 16.58 -24.98 -16.72
CA GLN A 854 15.51 -25.81 -16.15
C GLN A 854 14.80 -26.68 -17.20
N SER A 855 14.74 -26.26 -18.47
CA SER A 855 14.07 -27.03 -19.52
C SER A 855 14.72 -28.38 -19.85
N ASN A 856 15.98 -28.60 -19.47
CA ASN A 856 16.66 -29.88 -19.63
C ASN A 856 16.60 -30.75 -18.36
N ASP A 857 16.00 -30.27 -17.26
CA ASP A 857 16.02 -30.95 -15.97
C ASP A 857 14.94 -32.03 -15.87
N TYR A 858 15.32 -33.21 -15.39
CA TYR A 858 14.41 -34.35 -15.24
C TYR A 858 13.24 -34.04 -14.29
N SER A 859 13.50 -33.38 -13.16
CA SER A 859 12.49 -33.07 -12.14
C SER A 859 11.68 -31.81 -12.43
N PHE A 860 12.06 -31.00 -13.42
CA PHE A 860 11.34 -29.76 -13.72
C PHE A 860 10.03 -30.01 -14.45
N ASN A 861 8.97 -29.32 -14.04
CA ASN A 861 7.70 -29.30 -14.75
C ASN A 861 7.31 -27.85 -15.06
N PRO A 862 7.50 -27.34 -16.29
CA PRO A 862 7.21 -25.93 -16.60
C PRO A 862 5.74 -25.54 -16.45
N SER A 863 4.82 -26.53 -16.39
CA SER A 863 3.38 -26.30 -16.25
C SER A 863 2.86 -26.33 -14.81
N ALA A 864 3.70 -26.68 -13.83
CA ALA A 864 3.31 -26.79 -12.43
C ALA A 864 3.32 -25.41 -11.74
N SER A 865 2.34 -24.55 -12.07
CA SER A 865 2.14 -23.24 -11.43
C SER A 865 1.50 -23.33 -10.04
N ASP A 866 0.96 -24.49 -9.69
CA ASP A 866 0.42 -24.84 -8.37
C ASP A 866 0.74 -26.32 -8.06
N TYR A 867 0.51 -26.78 -6.84
CA TYR A 867 0.78 -28.13 -6.39
C TYR A 867 0.03 -29.16 -7.22
N THR A 868 0.77 -29.90 -8.03
CA THR A 868 0.29 -31.03 -8.83
C THR A 868 1.03 -32.30 -8.45
N ASP A 869 0.37 -33.44 -8.59
CA ASP A 869 1.05 -34.73 -8.52
C ASP A 869 2.18 -34.76 -9.57
N TRP A 870 3.40 -35.06 -9.13
CA TRP A 870 4.58 -35.03 -10.00
C TRP A 870 5.57 -36.12 -9.62
N ASN A 871 5.62 -37.18 -10.42
CA ASN A 871 6.39 -38.37 -10.10
C ASN A 871 7.86 -38.31 -10.56
N ARG A 872 8.34 -37.19 -11.10
CA ARG A 872 9.76 -36.99 -11.46
C ARG A 872 10.57 -36.35 -10.33
N VAL A 873 9.96 -36.21 -9.16
CA VAL A 873 10.62 -35.94 -7.87
C VAL A 873 10.36 -37.16 -6.99
N THR A 874 11.38 -37.64 -6.28
CA THR A 874 11.25 -38.85 -5.46
C THR A 874 11.19 -38.53 -3.98
N LEU A 875 10.45 -39.35 -3.24
CA LEU A 875 10.29 -39.26 -1.80
C LEU A 875 10.74 -40.58 -1.16
N TYR A 876 11.56 -40.49 -0.12
CA TYR A 876 12.03 -41.63 0.67
C TYR A 876 11.62 -41.45 2.12
N ILE A 877 11.28 -42.58 2.75
CA ILE A 877 11.08 -42.68 4.20
C ILE A 877 12.02 -43.77 4.71
N SER A 878 12.88 -43.42 5.66
CA SER A 878 13.92 -44.31 6.20
C SER A 878 14.75 -44.97 5.08
N ASN A 879 15.15 -44.17 4.08
CA ASN A 879 15.90 -44.57 2.88
C ASN A 879 15.20 -45.57 1.94
N LYS A 880 13.89 -45.80 2.08
CA LYS A 880 13.09 -46.57 1.13
C LYS A 880 12.30 -45.63 0.23
N LEU A 881 12.38 -45.82 -1.08
CA LEU A 881 11.58 -45.07 -2.05
C LEU A 881 10.09 -45.38 -1.85
N VAL A 882 9.28 -44.35 -1.57
CA VAL A 882 7.84 -44.47 -1.33
C VAL A 882 6.98 -43.74 -2.36
N TYR A 883 7.54 -42.75 -3.07
CA TYR A 883 6.85 -42.04 -4.16
C TYR A 883 7.85 -41.55 -5.21
N GLY A 884 7.41 -41.45 -6.46
CA GLY A 884 8.20 -40.95 -7.60
C GLY A 884 8.99 -42.01 -8.35
N LYS A 885 9.71 -41.58 -9.39
CA LYS A 885 10.57 -42.39 -10.26
C LYS A 885 11.93 -41.69 -10.44
N GLU A 886 13.00 -42.37 -10.04
CA GLU A 886 14.37 -41.93 -10.32
C GLU A 886 14.63 -41.88 -11.86
N PRO A 887 15.53 -41.00 -12.34
CA PRO A 887 15.87 -40.85 -13.77
C PRO A 887 16.60 -42.05 -14.41
#